data_AF-A0A2D5GIC6-F1
#
_entry.id   AF-A0A2D5GIC6-F1
#
_cell.length_a   1.000
_cell.length_b   1.000
_cell.length_c   1.000
_cell.angle_alpha   90.00
_cell.angle_beta   90.00
_cell.angle_gamma   90.00
#
_symmetry.space_group_name_H-M   'P 1'
#
loop_
_entity.id
_entity.type
_entity.pdbx_description
1 polymer ?
#
loop_
_entity_poly.entity_id
_entity_poly.type
_entity_poly.pdbx_seq_one_letter_code
_entity_poly.pdbx_strand_id
1 'polypeptide(L)'
;MSLSCYHCGEPVPAGSNFSVVIDNEKHDMCCLGCEAVAHAIVNGGLENYYRFRDGPAARPDELSDEQQAAFALYDREDVQNSFVRTLDNHHKEASLAIEGITCAACVWLIEHQVSKTTGVDSVRVNLSNHRASLSWNPEQVDLSKLMALFSAIGFQAFPYQADEQQERLVKEEKKTIRRLIIAGVGMMQAMMFAVMLYAGAFQDMEEQYVMLFRWLSLVVSTPVILYSAQPFFRAAIRDFRSRHLTMDVPVSLAIGVAFAASAWATITNSGEVYFDSVSMFTFFLLFGRYLEMRARHRIGRSGNALNTLIPTSTTRLNEQQEEEVVLTRELAEGDILLVKPGHTVPADGEIIEGQSSLNESALTGEYMPVSKQAGDKVLAGTMNTESPLKIRVEKTGQNARVANIVHLLDRAFSERPKTAEITNRVAHWFVFGVLISTCAVGLYWWQHKPEDAFWIVLSVLVVTCPCALSLATPTALTTSTNALREKGLLVTRGHVVETLAQATRIVFDKTGTLTEGRLVLTETQTLVDDLDADTARKLAAALERSSEHPIARAFDEYRGYYLAEQVTSTPGKGLEGEILGDSYRIGTPEFVTDQSDAIAPPCAEGQWLLLGKENQPIAWFAIGDHIRSDAAQAVQSLQALGLEVDLLSGDQSGAVKAVAEHTGITNVRSGATPEDKLSYIRELQAQGESIIMVGDGVNDVPVLAGADVSIAMGNATDLAKTSADALLMASHLQRIADSIILSRKTRRVIRQNLTWSLAYNLTALPLAAAGIIPPYLAAIGMSASSLIVVMNALRLNKGAPKLQTSQTANQAKQASVTG
;
A
#
# COMPACT_ATOMS: atom_id res chain seq x y z
N MET A 1 40.40 -44.41 1.47
CA MET A 1 39.78 -43.34 0.66
C MET A 1 38.83 -42.60 1.58
N SER A 2 38.98 -41.29 1.74
CA SER A 2 37.98 -40.48 2.44
C SER A 2 36.67 -40.58 1.67
N LEU A 3 35.60 -41.04 2.31
CA LEU A 3 34.25 -40.98 1.74
C LEU A 3 33.95 -39.50 1.43
N SER A 4 33.55 -39.19 0.21
CA SER A 4 33.13 -37.85 -0.19
C SER A 4 31.62 -37.74 -0.06
N CYS A 5 31.14 -36.64 0.51
CA CYS A 5 29.74 -36.29 0.59
C CYS A 5 29.11 -36.34 -0.80
N TYR A 6 28.05 -37.11 -0.94
CA TYR A 6 27.42 -37.26 -2.24
C TYR A 6 26.76 -35.96 -2.71
N HIS A 7 26.37 -35.05 -1.81
CA HIS A 7 25.74 -33.79 -2.18
C HIS A 7 26.76 -32.72 -2.65
N CYS A 8 27.79 -32.44 -1.85
CA CYS A 8 28.73 -31.32 -2.06
C CYS A 8 30.18 -31.73 -2.35
N GLY A 9 30.53 -33.02 -2.30
CA GLY A 9 31.86 -33.52 -2.67
C GLY A 9 32.95 -33.45 -1.58
N GLU A 10 32.69 -32.77 -0.46
CA GLU A 10 33.63 -32.66 0.69
C GLU A 10 33.82 -33.99 1.45
N PRO A 11 34.94 -34.21 2.16
CA PRO A 11 35.15 -35.43 2.93
C PRO A 11 34.13 -35.56 4.06
N VAL A 12 33.54 -36.75 4.19
CA VAL A 12 32.63 -37.12 5.27
C VAL A 12 33.46 -37.27 6.55
N PRO A 13 33.15 -36.52 7.63
CA PRO A 13 33.86 -36.64 8.90
C PRO A 13 33.78 -38.07 9.47
N ALA A 14 34.86 -38.55 10.07
CA ALA A 14 34.88 -39.85 10.72
C ALA A 14 33.85 -39.89 11.87
N GLY A 15 32.84 -40.75 11.76
CA GLY A 15 31.73 -40.86 12.72
C GLY A 15 30.44 -40.11 12.34
N SER A 16 30.36 -39.54 11.13
CA SER A 16 29.10 -39.00 10.59
C SER A 16 28.09 -40.12 10.32
N ASN A 17 26.83 -39.92 10.75
CA ASN A 17 25.72 -40.82 10.48
C ASN A 17 24.73 -40.26 9.44
N PHE A 18 25.06 -39.13 8.80
CA PHE A 18 24.17 -38.43 7.88
C PHE A 18 24.12 -39.14 6.53
N SER A 19 22.93 -39.48 6.04
CA SER A 19 22.79 -40.24 4.79
C SER A 19 21.42 -40.07 4.15
N VAL A 20 21.35 -40.11 2.82
CA VAL A 20 20.09 -40.03 2.06
C VAL A 20 20.03 -41.14 1.03
N VAL A 21 18.85 -41.69 0.80
CA VAL A 21 18.60 -42.65 -0.29
C VAL A 21 18.24 -41.87 -1.56
N ILE A 22 19.02 -42.01 -2.62
CA ILE A 22 18.80 -41.41 -3.94
C ILE A 22 18.86 -42.57 -4.95
N ASP A 23 17.88 -42.70 -5.85
CA ASP A 23 17.82 -43.80 -6.83
C ASP A 23 17.91 -45.21 -6.21
N ASN A 24 17.32 -45.41 -5.02
CA ASN A 24 17.41 -46.63 -4.19
C ASN A 24 18.81 -46.98 -3.65
N GLU A 25 19.81 -46.11 -3.79
CA GLU A 25 21.13 -46.27 -3.18
C GLU A 25 21.32 -45.31 -2.00
N LYS A 26 21.93 -45.81 -0.92
CA LYS A 26 22.22 -45.01 0.27
C LYS A 26 23.53 -44.26 0.06
N HIS A 27 23.49 -42.93 0.19
CA HIS A 27 24.63 -42.05 0.01
C HIS A 27 24.97 -41.27 1.28
N ASP A 28 26.25 -41.22 1.63
CA ASP A 28 26.75 -40.52 2.81
C ASP A 28 26.83 -38.99 2.61
N MET A 29 26.58 -38.26 3.68
CA MET A 29 26.58 -36.80 3.73
C MET A 29 27.60 -36.29 4.75
N CYS A 30 28.26 -35.16 4.46
CA CYS A 30 29.25 -34.60 5.38
C CYS A 30 28.63 -33.88 6.59
N CYS A 31 27.38 -33.41 6.48
CA CYS A 31 26.69 -32.67 7.54
C CYS A 31 25.16 -32.80 7.45
N LEU A 32 24.48 -32.44 8.53
CA LEU A 32 23.02 -32.36 8.63
C LEU A 32 22.39 -31.46 7.54
N GLY A 33 23.10 -30.40 7.14
CA GLY A 33 22.65 -29.52 6.05
C GLY A 33 22.62 -30.22 4.69
N CYS A 34 23.65 -31.01 4.36
CA CYS A 34 23.67 -31.79 3.12
C CYS A 34 22.60 -32.88 3.12
N GLU A 35 22.35 -33.52 4.27
CA GLU A 35 21.27 -34.49 4.43
C GLU A 35 19.88 -33.86 4.27
N ALA A 36 19.63 -32.72 4.92
CA ALA A 36 18.35 -32.02 4.83
C ALA A 36 18.06 -31.51 3.40
N VAL A 37 19.06 -30.93 2.73
CA VAL A 37 18.91 -30.47 1.34
C VAL A 37 18.72 -31.66 0.40
N ALA A 38 19.49 -32.74 0.57
CA ALA A 38 19.34 -33.93 -0.25
C ALA A 38 17.96 -34.59 -0.06
N HIS A 39 17.45 -34.67 1.18
CA HIS A 39 16.09 -35.12 1.44
C HIS A 39 15.03 -34.20 0.84
N ALA A 40 15.20 -32.87 0.91
CA ALA A 40 14.28 -31.93 0.30
C ALA A 40 14.22 -32.07 -1.23
N ILE A 41 15.35 -32.33 -1.88
CA ILE A 41 15.43 -32.58 -3.32
C ILE A 41 14.72 -33.90 -3.69
N VAL A 42 14.99 -34.98 -2.95
CA VAL A 42 14.38 -36.30 -3.17
C VAL A 42 12.87 -36.27 -2.90
N ASN A 43 12.45 -35.78 -1.73
CA ASN A 43 11.04 -35.68 -1.35
C ASN A 43 10.26 -34.72 -2.26
N GLY A 44 10.94 -33.74 -2.86
CA GLY A 44 10.39 -32.84 -3.87
C GLY A 44 10.23 -33.46 -5.27
N GLY A 45 10.58 -34.74 -5.46
CA GLY A 45 10.53 -35.44 -6.74
C GLY A 45 11.58 -34.96 -7.75
N LEU A 46 12.67 -34.34 -7.27
CA LEU A 46 13.73 -33.75 -8.10
C LEU A 46 14.99 -34.61 -8.15
N GLU A 47 14.86 -35.94 -7.98
CA GLU A 47 15.97 -36.91 -7.96
C GLU A 47 16.88 -36.83 -9.20
N ASN A 48 16.30 -36.47 -10.35
CA ASN A 48 17.03 -36.22 -11.61
C ASN A 48 18.16 -35.18 -11.48
N TYR A 49 18.12 -34.30 -10.47
CA TYR A 49 19.23 -33.40 -10.13
C TYR A 49 20.55 -34.15 -9.93
N TYR A 50 20.54 -35.30 -9.25
CA TYR A 50 21.75 -36.06 -9.00
C TYR A 50 22.25 -36.83 -10.23
N ARG A 51 21.35 -37.17 -11.16
CA ARG A 51 21.68 -37.86 -12.40
C ARG A 51 22.31 -36.96 -13.46
N PHE A 52 21.89 -35.69 -13.52
CA PHE A 52 22.28 -34.75 -14.57
C PHE A 52 23.13 -33.57 -14.08
N ARG A 53 23.67 -33.64 -12.87
CA ARG A 53 24.57 -32.58 -12.38
C ARG A 53 25.94 -32.69 -13.02
N ASP A 54 26.48 -31.55 -13.43
CA ASP A 54 27.82 -31.42 -14.00
C ASP A 54 28.94 -31.44 -12.92
N GLY A 55 28.58 -31.52 -11.63
CA GLY A 55 29.50 -31.58 -10.49
C GLY A 55 28.77 -31.56 -9.14
N PRO A 56 29.49 -31.65 -8.01
CA PRO A 56 28.91 -31.49 -6.69
C PRO A 56 28.24 -30.12 -6.51
N ALA A 57 27.23 -30.03 -5.64
CA ALA A 57 26.56 -28.76 -5.37
C ALA A 57 27.57 -27.73 -4.84
N ALA A 58 27.75 -26.61 -5.56
CA ALA A 58 28.51 -25.48 -5.04
C ALA A 58 27.78 -24.92 -3.82
N ARG A 59 28.53 -24.61 -2.74
CA ARG A 59 27.98 -23.77 -1.68
C ARG A 59 27.48 -22.47 -2.33
N PRO A 60 26.26 -21.98 -2.01
CA PRO A 60 26.01 -20.55 -2.15
C PRO A 60 27.07 -19.89 -1.28
N ASP A 61 28.02 -19.18 -1.89
CA ASP A 61 29.18 -18.64 -1.19
C ASP A 61 28.76 -18.04 0.15
N GLU A 62 29.48 -18.45 1.19
CA GLU A 62 29.41 -17.87 2.52
C GLU A 62 29.41 -16.35 2.37
N LEU A 63 28.37 -15.69 2.87
CA LEU A 63 28.47 -14.29 3.26
C LEU A 63 29.81 -14.16 3.97
N SER A 64 30.66 -13.23 3.54
CA SER A 64 31.98 -13.06 4.18
C SER A 64 31.78 -12.92 5.69
N ASP A 65 32.74 -13.35 6.50
CA ASP A 65 32.65 -13.19 7.97
C ASP A 65 32.29 -11.75 8.35
N GLU A 66 32.76 -10.76 7.58
CA GLU A 66 32.38 -9.35 7.69
C GLU A 66 30.89 -9.07 7.41
N GLN A 67 30.30 -9.68 6.38
CA GLN A 67 28.88 -9.54 6.05
C GLN A 67 27.97 -10.24 7.07
N GLN A 68 28.38 -11.42 7.56
CA GLN A 68 27.64 -12.11 8.64
C GLN A 68 27.72 -11.30 9.94
N ALA A 69 28.90 -10.79 10.28
CA ALA A 69 29.08 -9.90 11.42
C ALA A 69 28.25 -8.61 11.27
N ALA A 70 28.17 -8.05 10.06
CA ALA A 70 27.34 -6.89 9.78
C ALA A 70 25.84 -7.19 9.93
N PHE A 71 25.38 -8.37 9.49
CA PHE A 71 23.98 -8.76 9.67
C PHE A 71 23.62 -9.07 11.11
N ALA A 72 24.54 -9.64 11.90
CA ALA A 72 24.33 -9.88 13.33
C ALA A 72 24.08 -8.58 14.12
N LEU A 73 24.55 -7.42 13.64
CA LEU A 73 24.23 -6.13 14.26
C LEU A 73 22.73 -5.79 14.20
N TYR A 74 21.99 -6.30 13.22
CA TYR A 74 20.54 -6.09 13.10
C TYR A 74 19.73 -6.88 14.13
N ASP A 75 20.35 -7.82 14.85
CA ASP A 75 19.68 -8.53 15.95
C ASP A 75 19.74 -7.75 17.27
N ARG A 76 20.52 -6.67 17.34
CA ARG A 76 20.60 -5.83 18.53
C ARG A 76 19.34 -4.98 18.72
N GLU A 77 18.88 -4.90 19.96
CA GLU A 77 17.63 -4.22 20.32
C GLU A 77 17.66 -2.70 20.10
N ASP A 78 18.80 -2.05 20.37
CA ASP A 78 18.99 -0.61 20.12
C ASP A 78 18.92 -0.25 18.62
N VAL A 79 19.37 -1.16 17.76
CA VAL A 79 19.29 -1.02 16.30
C VAL A 79 17.87 -1.29 15.82
N GLN A 80 17.23 -2.35 16.31
CA GLN A 80 15.85 -2.72 15.94
C GLN A 80 14.83 -1.65 16.33
N ASN A 81 14.98 -0.99 17.49
CA ASN A 81 14.07 0.07 17.93
C ASN A 81 13.92 1.22 16.92
N SER A 82 14.87 1.39 15.99
CA SER A 82 14.80 2.43 14.97
C SER A 82 13.91 2.08 13.75
N PHE A 83 13.65 0.80 13.47
CA PHE A 83 12.91 0.38 12.25
C PHE A 83 12.05 -0.89 12.39
N VAL A 84 12.07 -1.54 13.55
CA VAL A 84 11.32 -2.76 13.86
C VAL A 84 10.28 -2.43 14.93
N ARG A 85 9.05 -2.91 14.73
CA ARG A 85 7.95 -2.79 15.68
C ARG A 85 7.60 -4.15 16.25
N THR A 86 7.24 -4.20 17.53
CA THR A 86 6.63 -5.38 18.14
C THR A 86 5.11 -5.29 18.04
N LEU A 87 4.48 -6.36 17.56
CA LEU A 87 3.03 -6.54 17.47
C LEU A 87 2.51 -7.21 18.76
N ASP A 88 1.21 -7.09 19.02
CA ASP A 88 0.55 -7.56 20.27
C ASP A 88 0.76 -9.07 20.55
N ASN A 89 1.09 -9.86 19.52
CA ASN A 89 1.35 -11.30 19.63
C ASN A 89 2.83 -11.65 19.81
N HIS A 90 3.70 -10.74 20.28
CA HIS A 90 5.17 -10.89 20.34
C HIS A 90 5.89 -11.09 19.00
N HIS A 91 5.19 -10.92 17.88
CA HIS A 91 5.79 -10.93 16.55
C HIS A 91 6.44 -9.57 16.25
N LYS A 92 7.46 -9.55 15.40
CA LYS A 92 8.13 -8.33 14.96
C LYS A 92 7.80 -8.04 13.50
N GLU A 93 7.66 -6.77 13.18
CA GLU A 93 7.46 -6.27 11.81
C GLU A 93 8.52 -5.23 11.47
N ALA A 94 9.09 -5.31 10.26
CA ALA A 94 10.08 -4.38 9.76
C ALA A 94 9.79 -4.01 8.31
N SER A 95 10.11 -2.76 7.99
CA SER A 95 10.13 -2.27 6.61
C SER A 95 11.56 -2.20 6.09
N LEU A 96 11.82 -2.90 4.98
CA LEU A 96 13.14 -3.02 4.38
C LEU A 96 13.15 -2.40 2.98
N ALA A 97 14.18 -1.63 2.66
CA ALA A 97 14.49 -1.22 1.29
C ALA A 97 15.26 -2.34 0.59
N ILE A 98 14.86 -2.70 -0.63
CA ILE A 98 15.48 -3.79 -1.39
C ILE A 98 16.12 -3.28 -2.67
N GLU A 99 17.39 -3.61 -2.86
CA GLU A 99 18.13 -3.34 -4.09
C GLU A 99 18.09 -4.52 -5.07
N GLY A 100 18.07 -4.20 -6.37
CA GLY A 100 18.15 -5.19 -7.45
C GLY A 100 16.82 -5.73 -7.96
N ILE A 101 15.70 -5.28 -7.39
CA ILE A 101 14.36 -5.61 -7.89
C ILE A 101 14.09 -4.81 -9.17
N THR A 102 13.78 -5.50 -10.26
CA THR A 102 13.58 -4.87 -11.59
C THR A 102 12.27 -5.26 -12.25
N CYS A 103 11.64 -6.35 -11.81
CA CYS A 103 10.41 -6.85 -12.41
C CYS A 103 9.51 -7.54 -11.38
N ALA A 104 8.29 -7.86 -11.80
CA ALA A 104 7.32 -8.57 -10.97
C ALA A 104 7.78 -9.99 -10.57
N ALA A 105 8.68 -10.61 -11.33
CA ALA A 105 9.26 -11.92 -10.99
C ALA A 105 10.29 -11.83 -9.85
N CYS A 106 11.04 -10.73 -9.73
CA CYS A 106 11.89 -10.47 -8.57
C CYS A 106 11.05 -10.47 -7.29
N VAL A 107 9.92 -9.78 -7.31
CA VAL A 107 8.98 -9.74 -6.17
C VAL A 107 8.50 -11.15 -5.82
N TRP A 108 7.99 -11.90 -6.80
CA TRP A 108 7.48 -13.25 -6.55
C TRP A 108 8.56 -14.16 -5.95
N LEU A 109 9.79 -14.10 -6.46
CA LEU A 109 10.91 -14.91 -5.96
C LEU A 109 11.21 -14.60 -4.49
N ILE A 110 11.29 -13.32 -4.14
CA ILE A 110 11.53 -12.87 -2.76
C ILE A 110 10.41 -13.36 -1.86
N GLU A 111 9.17 -13.06 -2.22
CA GLU A 111 8.00 -13.41 -1.41
C GLU A 111 7.92 -14.93 -1.22
N HIS A 112 8.14 -15.71 -2.27
CA HIS A 112 8.02 -17.16 -2.24
C HIS A 112 9.17 -17.86 -1.50
N GLN A 113 10.39 -17.33 -1.55
CA GLN A 113 11.53 -17.94 -0.84
C GLN A 113 11.56 -17.54 0.63
N VAL A 114 11.35 -16.26 0.94
CA VAL A 114 11.40 -15.77 2.32
C VAL A 114 10.21 -16.32 3.12
N SER A 115 9.01 -16.42 2.54
CA SER A 115 7.83 -17.01 3.22
C SER A 115 7.94 -18.51 3.54
N LYS A 116 8.88 -19.25 2.94
CA LYS A 116 9.11 -20.66 3.29
C LYS A 116 9.92 -20.84 4.56
N THR A 117 10.53 -19.78 5.07
CA THR A 117 11.37 -19.84 6.26
C THR A 117 10.49 -19.98 7.49
N THR A 118 10.74 -21.01 8.30
CA THR A 118 10.02 -21.19 9.57
C THR A 118 10.23 -19.97 10.46
N GLY A 119 9.13 -19.42 11.01
CA GLY A 119 9.14 -18.20 11.80
C GLY A 119 8.82 -16.93 11.01
N VAL A 120 8.67 -16.97 9.68
CA VAL A 120 8.17 -15.83 8.90
C VAL A 120 6.66 -15.94 8.73
N ASP A 121 5.91 -14.94 9.19
CA ASP A 121 4.45 -14.90 9.02
C ASP A 121 4.08 -14.37 7.63
N SER A 122 4.73 -13.28 7.23
CA SER A 122 4.48 -12.67 5.94
C SER A 122 5.67 -11.86 5.43
N VAL A 123 5.83 -11.89 4.11
CA VAL A 123 6.71 -11.01 3.36
C VAL A 123 5.93 -10.48 2.17
N ARG A 124 5.99 -9.17 1.95
CA ARG A 124 5.29 -8.50 0.84
C ARG A 124 6.21 -7.46 0.25
N VAL A 125 6.36 -7.44 -1.08
CA VAL A 125 7.31 -6.57 -1.76
C VAL A 125 6.60 -5.66 -2.76
N ASN A 126 6.77 -4.36 -2.57
CA ASN A 126 6.32 -3.37 -3.52
C ASN A 126 7.45 -3.01 -4.50
N LEU A 127 7.17 -3.29 -5.78
CA LEU A 127 8.10 -3.03 -6.89
C LEU A 127 8.29 -1.53 -7.18
N SER A 128 7.25 -0.71 -7.00
CA SER A 128 7.26 0.70 -7.38
C SER A 128 8.10 1.56 -6.43
N ASN A 129 8.17 1.17 -5.16
CA ASN A 129 8.97 1.84 -4.13
C ASN A 129 10.12 0.98 -3.62
N HIS A 130 10.43 -0.18 -4.23
CA HIS A 130 11.57 -1.02 -3.84
C HIS A 130 11.58 -1.35 -2.33
N ARG A 131 10.40 -1.59 -1.74
CA ARG A 131 10.23 -1.81 -0.30
C ARG A 131 9.63 -3.18 -0.04
N ALA A 132 10.06 -3.84 1.03
CA ALA A 132 9.39 -4.98 1.60
C ALA A 132 8.87 -4.70 3.00
N SER A 133 7.67 -5.17 3.30
CA SER A 133 7.23 -5.41 4.66
C SER A 133 7.49 -6.88 5.01
N LEU A 134 8.13 -7.10 6.16
CA LEU A 134 8.51 -8.39 6.69
C LEU A 134 7.95 -8.51 8.11
N SER A 135 7.19 -9.56 8.37
CA SER A 135 6.68 -9.92 9.69
C SER A 135 7.16 -11.32 10.06
N TRP A 136 7.76 -11.46 11.24
CA TRP A 136 8.36 -12.70 11.72
C TRP A 136 8.24 -12.85 13.23
N ASN A 137 8.36 -14.09 13.70
CA ASN A 137 8.49 -14.44 15.10
C ASN A 137 9.97 -14.43 15.51
N PRO A 138 10.41 -13.52 16.40
CA PRO A 138 11.80 -13.42 16.83
C PRO A 138 12.27 -14.63 17.65
N GLU A 139 11.37 -15.45 18.21
CA GLU A 139 11.74 -16.67 18.93
C GLU A 139 12.15 -17.81 17.98
N GLN A 140 11.70 -17.75 16.72
CA GLN A 140 11.94 -18.80 15.72
C GLN A 140 13.05 -18.43 14.73
N VAL A 141 13.15 -17.14 14.35
CA VAL A 141 14.15 -16.69 13.38
C VAL A 141 14.65 -15.28 13.69
N ASP A 142 15.97 -15.11 13.61
CA ASP A 142 16.64 -13.82 13.77
C ASP A 142 16.57 -13.00 12.49
N LEU A 143 16.55 -11.67 12.62
CA LEU A 143 16.51 -10.78 11.46
C LEU A 143 17.77 -10.96 10.60
N SER A 144 18.93 -11.18 11.21
CA SER A 144 20.19 -11.44 10.48
C SER A 144 20.10 -12.62 9.50
N LYS A 145 19.41 -13.71 9.88
CA LYS A 145 19.18 -14.88 9.01
C LYS A 145 18.27 -14.56 7.84
N LEU A 146 17.27 -13.72 8.06
CA LEU A 146 16.38 -13.26 6.98
C LEU A 146 17.15 -12.33 6.01
N MET A 147 17.96 -11.41 6.52
CA MET A 147 18.83 -10.54 5.71
C MET A 147 19.84 -11.35 4.88
N ALA A 148 20.41 -12.40 5.48
CA ALA A 148 21.26 -13.36 4.78
C ALA A 148 20.50 -14.09 3.66
N LEU A 149 19.25 -14.49 3.89
CA LEU A 149 18.41 -15.13 2.88
C LEU A 149 18.15 -14.21 1.68
N PHE A 150 17.81 -12.93 1.91
CA PHE A 150 17.68 -11.93 0.83
C PHE A 150 18.94 -11.89 -0.04
N SER A 151 20.11 -11.83 0.58
CA SER A 151 21.40 -11.81 -0.12
C SER A 151 21.64 -13.11 -0.92
N ALA A 152 21.32 -14.26 -0.34
CA ALA A 152 21.49 -15.57 -0.98
C ALA A 152 20.64 -15.75 -2.25
N ILE A 153 19.44 -15.15 -2.29
CA ILE A 153 18.59 -15.13 -3.50
C ILE A 153 18.96 -14.00 -4.48
N GLY A 154 19.99 -13.20 -4.16
CA GLY A 154 20.57 -12.18 -5.03
C GLY A 154 20.03 -10.76 -4.84
N PHE A 155 19.41 -10.44 -3.70
CA PHE A 155 18.88 -9.12 -3.39
C PHE A 155 19.52 -8.56 -2.11
N GLN A 156 19.81 -7.27 -2.07
CA GLN A 156 20.32 -6.64 -0.85
C GLN A 156 19.17 -5.95 -0.13
N ALA A 157 18.91 -6.33 1.12
CA ALA A 157 17.91 -5.70 1.97
C ALA A 157 18.60 -4.83 3.03
N PHE A 158 18.00 -3.68 3.35
CA PHE A 158 18.46 -2.75 4.38
C PHE A 158 17.25 -2.15 5.11
N PRO A 159 17.38 -1.67 6.36
CA PRO A 159 16.33 -0.88 7.00
C PRO A 159 15.85 0.27 6.12
N TYR A 160 14.53 0.41 5.98
CA TYR A 160 13.95 1.47 5.17
C TYR A 160 14.17 2.85 5.80
N GLN A 161 14.84 3.74 5.08
CA GLN A 161 14.93 5.17 5.39
C GLN A 161 14.52 5.98 4.15
N ALA A 162 13.56 6.89 4.32
CA ALA A 162 12.93 7.60 3.20
C ALA A 162 13.93 8.43 2.37
N ASP A 163 14.85 9.14 3.04
CA ASP A 163 15.81 10.03 2.38
C ASP A 163 16.90 9.26 1.63
N GLU A 164 17.51 8.25 2.27
CA GLU A 164 18.50 7.40 1.61
C GLU A 164 17.90 6.66 0.42
N GLN A 165 16.68 6.15 0.57
CA GLN A 165 16.01 5.46 -0.52
C GLN A 165 15.73 6.39 -1.69
N GLN A 166 15.25 7.60 -1.43
CA GLN A 166 15.02 8.58 -2.48
C GLN A 166 16.32 8.92 -3.23
N GLU A 167 17.44 9.03 -2.50
CA GLU A 167 18.75 9.25 -3.10
C GLU A 167 19.21 8.06 -3.96
N ARG A 168 18.97 6.82 -3.50
CA ARG A 168 19.25 5.58 -4.25
C ARG A 168 18.42 5.50 -5.53
N LEU A 169 17.12 5.81 -5.48
CA LEU A 169 16.25 5.85 -6.65
C LEU A 169 16.74 6.88 -7.68
N VAL A 170 17.23 8.05 -7.23
CA VAL A 170 17.84 9.06 -8.10
C VAL A 170 19.15 8.56 -8.73
N LYS A 171 20.00 7.83 -7.98
CA LYS A 171 21.23 7.22 -8.50
C LYS A 171 20.92 6.16 -9.57
N GLU A 172 19.89 5.33 -9.35
CA GLU A 172 19.42 4.34 -10.31
C GLU A 172 18.87 5.00 -11.59
N GLU A 173 18.03 6.03 -11.44
CA GLU A 173 17.50 6.81 -12.57
C GLU A 173 18.64 7.40 -13.42
N LYS A 174 19.66 7.98 -12.78
CA LYS A 174 20.87 8.50 -13.46
C LYS A 174 21.62 7.39 -14.21
N LYS A 175 21.74 6.18 -13.65
CA LYS A 175 22.40 5.04 -14.29
C LYS A 175 21.63 4.57 -15.52
N THR A 176 20.30 4.51 -15.44
CA THR A 176 19.42 4.17 -16.57
C THR A 176 19.52 5.21 -17.69
N ILE A 177 19.57 6.51 -17.35
CA ILE A 177 19.78 7.58 -18.33
C ILE A 177 21.13 7.44 -19.05
N ARG A 178 22.22 7.12 -18.33
CA ARG A 178 23.53 6.89 -18.97
C ARG A 178 23.50 5.73 -19.96
N ARG A 179 22.89 4.60 -19.58
CA ARG A 179 22.68 3.44 -20.49
C ARG A 179 21.86 3.83 -21.71
N LEU A 180 20.80 4.61 -21.52
CA LEU A 180 19.96 5.11 -22.62
C LEU A 180 20.74 6.02 -23.57
N ILE A 181 21.57 6.92 -23.05
CA ILE A 181 22.43 7.79 -23.87
C ILE A 181 23.41 6.96 -24.69
N ILE A 182 24.10 6.00 -24.06
CA ILE A 182 25.06 5.12 -24.76
C ILE A 182 24.34 4.29 -25.83
N ALA A 183 23.19 3.70 -25.52
CA ALA A 183 22.40 2.96 -26.49
C ALA A 183 21.90 3.84 -27.65
N GLY A 184 21.46 5.08 -27.36
CA GLY A 184 20.98 6.01 -28.38
C GLY A 184 22.09 6.48 -29.32
N VAL A 185 23.25 6.86 -28.76
CA VAL A 185 24.42 7.21 -29.57
C VAL A 185 24.89 6.00 -30.39
N GLY A 186 25.03 4.83 -29.77
CA GLY A 186 25.44 3.61 -30.45
C GLY A 186 24.48 3.19 -31.56
N MET A 187 23.16 3.29 -31.34
CA MET A 187 22.14 3.08 -32.36
C MET A 187 22.31 4.05 -33.55
N MET A 188 22.44 5.34 -33.29
CA MET A 188 22.57 6.35 -34.36
C MET A 188 23.82 6.10 -35.21
N GLN A 189 24.95 5.78 -34.56
CA GLN A 189 26.21 5.52 -35.26
C GLN A 189 26.17 4.18 -36.01
N ALA A 190 25.64 3.11 -35.41
CA ALA A 190 25.48 1.82 -36.08
C ALA A 190 24.54 1.96 -37.30
N MET A 191 23.46 2.74 -37.18
CA MET A 191 22.56 3.03 -38.30
C MET A 191 23.26 3.81 -39.41
N MET A 192 24.08 4.81 -39.08
CA MET A 192 24.84 5.57 -40.09
C MET A 192 25.74 4.65 -40.93
N PHE A 193 26.40 3.68 -40.32
CA PHE A 193 27.23 2.70 -41.04
C PHE A 193 26.40 1.64 -41.76
N ALA A 194 25.28 1.19 -41.17
CA ALA A 194 24.38 0.23 -41.81
C ALA A 194 23.70 0.81 -43.05
N VAL A 195 23.29 2.09 -43.04
CA VAL A 195 22.75 2.77 -44.23
C VAL A 195 23.78 2.78 -45.36
N MET A 196 25.07 2.97 -45.06
CA MET A 196 26.11 2.86 -46.08
C MET A 196 26.26 1.43 -46.62
N LEU A 197 26.14 0.41 -45.76
CA LEU A 197 26.14 -0.99 -46.18
C LEU A 197 24.92 -1.35 -47.04
N TYR A 198 23.72 -0.88 -46.68
CA TYR A 198 22.49 -1.09 -47.45
C TYR A 198 22.48 -0.29 -48.76
N ALA A 199 22.96 0.95 -48.76
CA ALA A 199 23.06 1.78 -49.96
C ALA A 199 24.16 1.29 -50.91
N GLY A 200 25.28 0.80 -50.37
CA GLY A 200 26.37 0.17 -51.12
C GLY A 200 26.00 -1.19 -51.72
N ALA A 201 24.90 -1.80 -51.29
CA ALA A 201 24.32 -2.95 -51.99
C ALA A 201 23.64 -2.56 -53.32
N PHE A 202 23.33 -1.27 -53.53
CA PHE A 202 22.73 -0.72 -54.76
C PHE A 202 23.76 -0.02 -55.69
N GLN A 203 24.96 0.29 -55.19
CA GLN A 203 26.07 0.88 -55.95
C GLN A 203 27.31 0.06 -55.63
N ASP A 204 27.83 -0.74 -56.58
CA ASP A 204 28.97 -1.67 -56.43
C ASP A 204 30.11 -1.11 -55.53
N MET A 205 29.99 -1.31 -54.21
CA MET A 205 30.99 -0.87 -53.23
C MET A 205 32.17 -1.84 -53.24
N GLU A 206 33.38 -1.30 -53.20
CA GLU A 206 34.57 -2.15 -53.02
C GLU A 206 34.50 -2.90 -51.68
N GLU A 207 34.85 -4.18 -51.72
CA GLU A 207 34.75 -5.13 -50.61
C GLU A 207 35.45 -4.65 -49.32
N GLN A 208 36.52 -3.85 -49.47
CA GLN A 208 37.25 -3.23 -48.38
C GLN A 208 36.41 -2.25 -47.54
N TYR A 209 35.51 -1.48 -48.17
CA TYR A 209 34.66 -0.53 -47.46
C TYR A 209 33.52 -1.24 -46.73
N VAL A 210 32.97 -2.31 -47.33
CA VAL A 210 31.99 -3.19 -46.68
C VAL A 210 32.58 -3.79 -45.39
N MET A 211 33.79 -4.32 -45.46
CA MET A 211 34.47 -4.90 -44.30
C MET A 211 34.76 -3.84 -43.22
N LEU A 212 35.23 -2.65 -43.63
CA LEU A 212 35.46 -1.53 -42.70
C LEU A 212 34.18 -1.14 -41.95
N PHE A 213 33.06 -0.97 -42.65
CA PHE A 213 31.80 -0.58 -42.00
C PHE A 213 31.24 -1.69 -41.10
N ARG A 214 31.45 -2.98 -41.42
CA ARG A 214 31.11 -4.10 -40.53
C ARG A 214 31.91 -4.05 -39.21
N TRP A 215 33.22 -3.85 -39.29
CA TRP A 215 34.07 -3.71 -38.10
C TRP A 215 33.73 -2.46 -37.27
N LEU A 216 33.48 -1.32 -37.91
CA LEU A 216 33.04 -0.10 -37.21
C LEU A 216 31.71 -0.34 -36.49
N SER A 217 30.76 -1.02 -37.15
CA SER A 217 29.46 -1.36 -36.56
C SER A 217 29.59 -2.32 -35.37
N LEU A 218 30.51 -3.29 -35.44
CA LEU A 218 30.83 -4.19 -34.33
C LEU A 218 31.40 -3.41 -33.12
N VAL A 219 32.38 -2.53 -33.35
CA VAL A 219 33.00 -1.71 -32.28
C VAL A 219 31.97 -0.80 -31.61
N VAL A 220 31.10 -0.17 -32.38
CA VAL A 220 30.06 0.74 -31.88
C VAL A 220 28.95 0.01 -31.13
N SER A 221 28.54 -1.17 -31.61
CA SER A 221 27.46 -1.95 -30.98
C SER A 221 27.93 -2.70 -29.72
N THR A 222 29.21 -3.03 -29.61
CA THR A 222 29.78 -3.71 -28.43
C THR A 222 29.44 -3.01 -27.09
N PRO A 223 29.68 -1.70 -26.87
CA PRO A 223 29.30 -1.03 -25.63
C PRO A 223 27.78 -0.97 -25.42
N VAL A 224 26.98 -0.93 -26.50
CA VAL A 224 25.52 -1.01 -26.39
C VAL A 224 25.13 -2.35 -25.77
N ILE A 225 25.72 -3.45 -26.22
CA ILE A 225 25.40 -4.79 -25.72
C ILE A 225 25.97 -5.05 -24.33
N LEU A 226 27.26 -4.81 -24.12
CA LEU A 226 27.92 -5.18 -22.87
C LEU A 226 27.52 -4.28 -21.69
N TYR A 227 27.21 -3.00 -21.94
CA TYR A 227 26.84 -2.06 -20.88
C TYR A 227 25.34 -1.74 -20.84
N SER A 228 24.75 -1.40 -21.99
CA SER A 228 23.37 -0.92 -22.03
C SER A 228 22.37 -2.07 -21.95
N ALA A 229 22.61 -3.18 -22.66
CA ALA A 229 21.76 -4.38 -22.60
C ALA A 229 22.03 -5.30 -21.39
N GLN A 230 23.07 -5.03 -20.60
CA GLN A 230 23.41 -5.77 -19.38
C GLN A 230 22.21 -6.09 -18.45
N PRO A 231 21.25 -5.17 -18.20
CA PRO A 231 20.10 -5.46 -17.34
C PRO A 231 19.23 -6.62 -17.85
N PHE A 232 19.06 -6.74 -19.17
CA PHE A 232 18.26 -7.80 -19.77
C PHE A 232 18.93 -9.15 -19.55
N PHE A 233 20.24 -9.25 -19.83
CA PHE A 233 21.00 -10.49 -19.63
C PHE A 233 21.01 -10.95 -18.18
N ARG A 234 21.24 -10.02 -17.23
CA ARG A 234 21.19 -10.34 -15.80
C ARG A 234 19.81 -10.83 -15.36
N ALA A 235 18.76 -10.20 -15.86
CA ALA A 235 17.39 -10.62 -15.58
C ALA A 235 17.07 -12.00 -16.17
N ALA A 236 17.46 -12.27 -17.42
CA ALA A 236 17.27 -13.57 -18.06
C ALA A 236 17.99 -14.71 -17.33
N ILE A 237 19.23 -14.49 -16.88
CA ILE A 237 19.99 -15.47 -16.10
C ILE A 237 19.27 -15.77 -14.78
N ARG A 238 18.77 -14.72 -14.10
CA ARG A 238 17.99 -14.86 -12.87
C ARG A 238 16.69 -15.64 -13.12
N ASP A 239 15.97 -15.34 -14.19
CA ASP A 239 14.71 -16.01 -14.56
C ASP A 239 14.90 -17.49 -14.88
N PHE A 240 16.01 -17.83 -15.54
CA PHE A 240 16.36 -19.22 -15.82
C PHE A 240 16.68 -19.98 -14.52
N ARG A 241 17.45 -19.36 -13.61
CA ARG A 241 17.77 -19.94 -12.30
C ARG A 241 16.53 -20.11 -11.42
N SER A 242 15.58 -19.18 -11.49
CA SER A 242 14.34 -19.23 -10.70
C SER A 242 13.24 -20.11 -11.30
N ARG A 243 13.47 -20.71 -12.48
CA ARG A 243 12.47 -21.47 -13.27
C ARG A 243 11.20 -20.67 -13.56
N HIS A 244 11.30 -19.34 -13.61
CA HIS A 244 10.18 -18.45 -13.90
C HIS A 244 10.54 -17.54 -15.06
N LEU A 245 10.21 -18.01 -16.27
CA LEU A 245 10.48 -17.29 -17.53
C LEU A 245 9.69 -15.99 -17.61
N THR A 246 10.39 -14.88 -17.84
CA THR A 246 9.78 -13.57 -18.14
C THR A 246 10.22 -13.05 -19.51
N MET A 247 9.75 -11.85 -19.87
CA MET A 247 10.13 -11.16 -21.11
C MET A 247 11.64 -10.98 -21.30
N ASP A 248 12.42 -10.97 -20.21
CA ASP A 248 13.85 -10.76 -20.29
C ASP A 248 14.55 -11.93 -21.01
N VAL A 249 13.97 -13.13 -20.99
CA VAL A 249 14.52 -14.32 -21.66
C VAL A 249 14.44 -14.21 -23.19
N PRO A 250 13.27 -14.05 -23.84
CA PRO A 250 13.20 -13.84 -25.29
C PRO A 250 14.03 -12.63 -25.78
N VAL A 251 13.98 -11.52 -25.04
CA VAL A 251 14.73 -10.30 -25.39
C VAL A 251 16.24 -10.54 -25.36
N SER A 252 16.74 -11.15 -24.28
CA SER A 252 18.18 -11.44 -24.15
C SER A 252 18.64 -12.44 -25.19
N LEU A 253 17.82 -13.43 -25.52
CA LEU A 253 18.10 -14.38 -26.59
C LEU A 253 18.18 -13.66 -27.95
N ALA A 254 17.22 -12.80 -28.27
CA ALA A 254 17.22 -12.03 -29.52
C ALA A 254 18.45 -11.13 -29.65
N ILE A 255 18.77 -10.34 -28.61
CA ILE A 255 19.94 -9.44 -28.60
C ILE A 255 21.25 -10.24 -28.69
N GLY A 256 21.39 -11.30 -27.87
CA GLY A 256 22.60 -12.11 -27.80
C GLY A 256 22.87 -12.87 -29.09
N VAL A 257 21.86 -13.56 -29.63
CA VAL A 257 21.99 -14.34 -30.87
C VAL A 257 22.27 -13.42 -32.06
N ALA A 258 21.57 -12.28 -32.18
CA ALA A 258 21.80 -11.34 -33.28
C ALA A 258 23.16 -10.66 -33.23
N PHE A 259 23.64 -10.30 -32.04
CA PHE A 259 24.99 -9.77 -31.90
C PHE A 259 26.05 -10.83 -32.23
N ALA A 260 25.92 -12.04 -31.69
CA ALA A 260 26.86 -13.12 -31.92
C ALA A 260 26.92 -13.54 -33.40
N ALA A 261 25.75 -13.68 -34.06
CA ALA A 261 25.68 -13.98 -35.49
C ALA A 261 26.30 -12.87 -36.34
N SER A 262 26.05 -11.60 -36.02
CA SER A 262 26.64 -10.46 -36.74
C SER A 262 28.16 -10.36 -36.53
N ALA A 263 28.63 -10.62 -35.31
CA ALA A 263 30.06 -10.68 -34.99
C ALA A 263 30.74 -11.82 -35.75
N TRP A 264 30.13 -13.00 -35.78
CA TRP A 264 30.62 -14.13 -36.57
C TRP A 264 30.69 -13.79 -38.06
N ALA A 265 29.61 -13.27 -38.63
CA ALA A 265 29.54 -12.83 -40.03
C ALA A 265 30.58 -11.76 -40.40
N THR A 266 30.98 -10.93 -39.44
CA THR A 266 32.03 -9.91 -39.61
C THR A 266 33.42 -10.54 -39.63
N ILE A 267 33.66 -11.53 -38.77
CA ILE A 267 34.96 -12.23 -38.67
C ILE A 267 35.17 -13.18 -39.84
N THR A 268 34.14 -13.93 -40.24
CA THR A 268 34.21 -14.90 -41.34
C THR A 268 33.97 -14.28 -42.72
N ASN A 269 33.70 -12.98 -42.79
CA ASN A 269 33.34 -12.25 -44.00
C ASN A 269 32.23 -12.92 -44.80
N SER A 270 31.20 -13.43 -44.12
CA SER A 270 30.12 -14.21 -44.74
C SER A 270 28.75 -13.83 -44.16
N GLY A 271 27.73 -13.72 -45.01
CA GLY A 271 26.37 -13.40 -44.57
C GLY A 271 26.15 -11.92 -44.24
N GLU A 272 24.96 -11.60 -43.75
CA GLU A 272 24.53 -10.25 -43.37
C GLU A 272 24.80 -9.93 -41.89
N VAL A 273 24.85 -8.63 -41.56
CA VAL A 273 25.06 -8.14 -40.19
C VAL A 273 23.86 -7.31 -39.75
N TYR A 274 23.52 -7.38 -38.46
CA TYR A 274 22.33 -6.76 -37.88
C TYR A 274 22.66 -5.86 -36.67
N PHE A 275 23.88 -5.30 -36.62
CA PHE A 275 24.33 -4.47 -35.50
C PHE A 275 23.48 -3.23 -35.25
N ASP A 276 22.97 -2.63 -36.32
CA ASP A 276 22.02 -1.51 -36.29
C ASP A 276 20.69 -1.92 -35.65
N SER A 277 20.14 -3.06 -36.09
CA SER A 277 18.89 -3.61 -35.59
C SER A 277 18.99 -3.95 -34.12
N VAL A 278 20.10 -4.57 -33.69
CA VAL A 278 20.35 -4.92 -32.29
C VAL A 278 20.54 -3.68 -31.40
N SER A 279 21.27 -2.68 -31.89
CA SER A 279 21.50 -1.43 -31.16
C SER A 279 20.21 -0.62 -31.03
N MET A 280 19.45 -0.51 -32.12
CA MET A 280 18.13 0.12 -32.16
C MET A 280 17.16 -0.57 -31.21
N PHE A 281 17.13 -1.89 -31.25
CA PHE A 281 16.27 -2.69 -30.41
C PHE A 281 16.58 -2.46 -28.92
N THR A 282 17.86 -2.52 -28.55
CA THR A 282 18.32 -2.23 -27.19
C THR A 282 17.90 -0.83 -26.72
N PHE A 283 18.05 0.18 -27.57
CA PHE A 283 17.65 1.54 -27.27
C PHE A 283 16.15 1.68 -27.03
N PHE A 284 15.30 1.19 -27.95
CA PHE A 284 13.85 1.36 -27.82
C PHE A 284 13.27 0.61 -26.62
N LEU A 285 13.82 -0.55 -26.27
CA LEU A 285 13.43 -1.27 -25.05
C LEU A 285 13.86 -0.53 -23.79
N LEU A 286 15.10 -0.05 -23.73
CA LEU A 286 15.57 0.75 -22.60
C LEU A 286 14.76 2.04 -22.45
N PHE A 287 14.44 2.70 -23.56
CA PHE A 287 13.62 3.90 -23.58
C PHE A 287 12.21 3.62 -23.06
N GLY A 288 11.56 2.55 -23.55
CA GLY A 288 10.25 2.10 -23.07
C GLY A 288 10.27 1.83 -21.56
N ARG A 289 11.24 1.04 -21.07
CA ARG A 289 11.42 0.77 -19.64
C ARG A 289 11.71 2.02 -18.82
N TYR A 290 12.47 2.97 -19.36
CA TYR A 290 12.73 4.24 -18.69
C TYR A 290 11.45 5.09 -18.56
N LEU A 291 10.64 5.19 -19.60
CA LEU A 291 9.35 5.88 -19.54
C LEU A 291 8.40 5.21 -18.54
N GLU A 292 8.34 3.88 -18.55
CA GLU A 292 7.55 3.07 -17.61
C GLU A 292 8.02 3.29 -16.16
N MET A 293 9.32 3.17 -15.90
CA MET A 293 9.95 3.43 -14.60
C MET A 293 9.62 4.85 -14.11
N ARG A 294 9.76 5.87 -14.96
CA ARG A 294 9.47 7.25 -14.61
C ARG A 294 7.98 7.48 -14.32
N ALA A 295 7.09 6.85 -15.08
CA ALA A 295 5.66 6.88 -14.82
C ALA A 295 5.32 6.23 -13.47
N ARG A 296 5.90 5.06 -13.17
CA ARG A 296 5.72 4.37 -11.88
C ARG A 296 6.28 5.16 -10.71
N HIS A 297 7.48 5.73 -10.81
CA HIS A 297 8.05 6.57 -9.74
C HIS A 297 7.21 7.81 -9.47
N ARG A 298 6.66 8.45 -10.50
CA ARG A 298 5.73 9.58 -10.30
C ARG A 298 4.52 9.15 -9.47
N ILE A 299 4.01 7.93 -9.68
CA ILE A 299 2.88 7.38 -8.91
C ILE A 299 3.33 7.00 -7.48
N GLY A 300 4.51 6.39 -7.31
CA GLY A 300 5.01 5.93 -6.01
C GLY A 300 5.46 7.04 -5.04
N ARG A 301 5.86 8.22 -5.54
CA ARG A 301 6.37 9.33 -4.70
C ARG A 301 5.35 9.92 -3.73
N SER A 302 4.05 9.81 -4.00
CA SER A 302 3.01 10.39 -3.14
C SER A 302 2.84 9.66 -1.81
N GLY A 303 3.25 8.38 -1.71
CA GLY A 303 3.19 7.60 -0.47
C GLY A 303 4.22 8.05 0.58
N ASN A 304 5.38 8.54 0.15
CA ASN A 304 6.50 8.89 1.03
C ASN A 304 6.37 10.28 1.68
N ALA A 305 5.42 11.11 1.21
CA ALA A 305 5.25 12.48 1.71
C ALA A 305 4.86 12.53 3.21
N LEU A 306 4.24 11.48 3.76
CA LEU A 306 3.90 11.46 5.18
C LEU A 306 5.13 11.37 6.09
N ASN A 307 6.21 10.71 5.64
CA ASN A 307 7.45 10.66 6.43
C ASN A 307 8.14 12.01 6.55
N THR A 308 7.83 12.95 5.65
CA THR A 308 8.32 14.33 5.73
C THR A 308 7.48 15.24 6.63
N LEU A 309 6.33 14.75 7.14
CA LEU A 309 5.48 15.52 8.05
C LEU A 309 6.06 15.55 9.47
N ILE A 310 6.85 14.56 9.87
CA ILE A 310 7.48 14.58 11.19
C ILE A 310 8.80 15.35 11.08
N PRO A 311 8.98 16.47 11.80
CA PRO A 311 10.22 17.22 11.77
C PRO A 311 11.36 16.41 12.40
N THR A 312 12.59 16.64 11.95
CA THR A 312 13.79 15.97 12.51
C THR A 312 14.16 16.46 13.91
N SER A 313 13.76 17.69 14.24
CA SER A 313 14.02 18.35 15.52
C SER A 313 12.79 19.09 16.01
N THR A 314 12.66 19.25 17.32
CA THR A 314 11.60 20.04 17.95
C THR A 314 12.15 20.85 19.13
N THR A 315 11.35 21.82 19.60
CA THR A 315 11.62 22.58 20.82
C THR A 315 10.90 21.91 22.00
N ARG A 316 11.68 21.41 22.95
CA ARG A 316 11.23 20.92 24.27
C ARG A 316 11.42 22.04 25.30
N LEU A 317 10.51 22.14 26.27
CA LEU A 317 10.69 22.96 27.46
C LEU A 317 11.29 22.08 28.57
N ASN A 318 12.45 22.47 29.10
CA ASN A 318 13.06 21.76 30.22
C ASN A 318 12.31 22.03 31.55
N GLU A 319 12.74 21.40 32.64
CA GLU A 319 12.15 21.59 33.98
C GLU A 319 12.14 23.06 34.46
N GLN A 320 13.05 23.89 33.92
CA GLN A 320 13.20 25.32 34.21
C GLN A 320 12.37 26.21 33.26
N GLN A 321 11.55 25.61 32.38
CA GLN A 321 10.78 26.25 31.31
C GLN A 321 11.63 26.98 30.24
N GLU A 322 12.89 26.61 30.07
CA GLU A 322 13.73 27.11 29.00
C GLU A 322 13.57 26.26 27.72
N GLU A 323 13.69 26.92 26.57
CA GLU A 323 13.62 26.28 25.25
C GLU A 323 14.90 25.49 24.94
N GLU A 324 14.77 24.18 24.72
CA GLU A 324 15.84 23.29 24.30
C GLU A 324 15.47 22.64 22.96
N VAL A 325 16.38 22.71 21.97
CA VAL A 325 16.18 22.04 20.68
C VAL A 325 16.73 20.62 20.75
N VAL A 326 15.85 19.63 20.60
CA VAL A 326 16.18 18.20 20.65
C VAL A 326 15.81 17.50 19.36
N LEU A 327 16.39 16.34 19.10
CA LEU A 327 15.95 15.51 17.98
C LEU A 327 14.62 14.84 18.33
N THR A 328 13.71 14.72 17.36
CA THR A 328 12.37 14.14 17.60
C THR A 328 12.42 12.70 18.12
N ARG A 329 13.50 11.97 17.80
CA ARG A 329 13.76 10.60 18.29
C ARG A 329 14.19 10.52 19.77
N GLU A 330 14.53 11.65 20.38
CA GLU A 330 14.95 11.75 21.78
C GLU A 330 13.77 12.09 22.71
N LEU A 331 12.58 12.31 22.14
CA LEU A 331 11.37 12.64 22.90
C LEU A 331 10.86 11.44 23.70
N ALA A 332 10.52 11.71 24.95
CA ALA A 332 9.86 10.76 25.84
C ALA A 332 8.40 11.16 26.11
N GLU A 333 7.59 10.18 26.51
CA GLU A 333 6.24 10.44 27.01
C GLU A 333 6.31 11.35 28.24
N GLY A 334 5.44 12.35 28.32
CA GLY A 334 5.43 13.36 29.36
C GLY A 334 6.27 14.62 29.07
N ASP A 335 7.14 14.61 28.06
CA ASP A 335 7.88 15.81 27.64
C ASP A 335 6.92 16.95 27.28
N ILE A 336 7.30 18.20 27.59
CA ILE A 336 6.53 19.39 27.22
C ILE A 336 7.18 20.03 26.00
N LEU A 337 6.41 20.20 24.94
CA LEU A 337 6.87 20.77 23.68
C LEU A 337 6.30 22.16 23.49
N LEU A 338 7.09 23.05 22.90
CA LEU A 338 6.64 24.36 22.44
C LEU A 338 6.51 24.35 20.91
N VAL A 339 5.28 24.33 20.40
CA VAL A 339 4.99 24.35 18.96
C VAL A 339 4.58 25.75 18.54
N LYS A 340 5.50 26.46 17.89
CA LYS A 340 5.29 27.83 17.41
C LYS A 340 4.40 27.88 16.16
N PRO A 341 3.79 29.02 15.82
CA PRO A 341 3.07 29.18 14.55
C PRO A 341 3.94 28.81 13.35
N GLY A 342 3.35 28.13 12.37
CA GLY A 342 4.02 27.58 11.20
C GLY A 342 4.84 26.31 11.44
N HIS A 343 4.99 25.85 12.69
CA HIS A 343 5.70 24.61 13.01
C HIS A 343 4.76 23.42 13.05
N THR A 344 5.32 22.25 12.78
CA THR A 344 4.60 20.98 12.79
C THR A 344 4.68 20.32 14.17
N VAL A 345 3.57 19.74 14.61
CA VAL A 345 3.51 18.97 15.85
C VAL A 345 4.30 17.66 15.66
N PRO A 346 5.35 17.39 16.47
CA PRO A 346 6.26 16.26 16.23
C PRO A 346 5.77 14.93 16.81
N ALA A 347 4.86 14.96 17.79
CA ALA A 347 4.39 13.80 18.55
C ALA A 347 2.91 13.98 18.92
N ASP A 348 2.20 12.87 19.15
CA ASP A 348 0.81 12.96 19.62
C ASP A 348 0.80 13.41 21.07
N GLY A 349 -0.19 14.23 21.45
CA GLY A 349 -0.24 14.79 22.78
C GLY A 349 -1.51 15.56 23.10
N GLU A 350 -1.47 16.26 24.22
CA GLU A 350 -2.55 17.12 24.72
C GLU A 350 -2.05 18.57 24.87
N ILE A 351 -2.86 19.54 24.47
CA ILE A 351 -2.54 20.96 24.68
C ILE A 351 -2.71 21.27 26.16
N ILE A 352 -1.63 21.68 26.83
CA ILE A 352 -1.68 22.11 28.23
C ILE A 352 -1.88 23.62 28.36
N GLU A 353 -1.47 24.39 27.34
CA GLU A 353 -1.54 25.84 27.34
C GLU A 353 -1.60 26.38 25.90
N GLY A 354 -2.46 27.38 25.69
CA GLY A 354 -2.65 28.05 24.41
C GLY A 354 -3.94 27.67 23.68
N GLN A 355 -4.30 28.49 22.69
CA GLN A 355 -5.41 28.27 21.77
C GLN A 355 -4.95 28.67 20.38
N SER A 356 -5.12 27.78 19.40
CA SER A 356 -4.69 28.01 18.02
C SER A 356 -5.48 27.13 17.07
N SER A 357 -5.44 27.46 15.79
CA SER A 357 -5.93 26.59 14.72
C SER A 357 -4.82 25.64 14.25
N LEU A 358 -5.18 24.36 14.05
CA LEU A 358 -4.31 23.34 13.49
C LEU A 358 -4.77 22.95 12.09
N ASN A 359 -3.84 22.97 11.14
CA ASN A 359 -4.07 22.45 9.81
C ASN A 359 -3.77 20.94 9.80
N GLU A 360 -4.84 20.15 9.71
CA GLU A 360 -4.78 18.68 9.66
C GLU A 360 -4.89 18.12 8.22
N SER A 361 -4.85 18.98 7.19
CA SER A 361 -5.08 18.61 5.78
C SER A 361 -4.18 17.48 5.27
N ALA A 362 -2.96 17.38 5.78
CA ALA A 362 -2.03 16.33 5.40
C ALA A 362 -2.47 14.92 5.84
N LEU A 363 -3.31 14.83 6.87
CA LEU A 363 -3.83 13.59 7.43
C LEU A 363 -5.30 13.36 7.06
N THR A 364 -6.14 14.39 7.14
CA THR A 364 -7.59 14.27 6.93
C THR A 364 -8.00 14.56 5.48
N GLY A 365 -7.17 15.28 4.72
CA GLY A 365 -7.51 15.80 3.39
C GLY A 365 -8.38 17.06 3.41
N GLU A 366 -8.81 17.52 4.58
CA GLU A 366 -9.65 18.70 4.75
C GLU A 366 -8.82 19.98 4.79
N TYR A 367 -9.19 20.98 3.99
CA TYR A 367 -8.39 22.21 3.82
C TYR A 367 -8.56 23.22 4.95
N MET A 368 -9.68 23.17 5.68
CA MET A 368 -10.00 24.15 6.71
C MET A 368 -9.30 23.81 8.04
N PRO A 369 -8.54 24.75 8.64
CA PRO A 369 -7.94 24.56 9.96
C PRO A 369 -8.99 24.32 11.04
N VAL A 370 -8.68 23.42 11.99
CA VAL A 370 -9.54 23.09 13.14
C VAL A 370 -9.06 23.88 14.36
N SER A 371 -9.97 24.61 15.00
CA SER A 371 -9.65 25.35 16.22
C SER A 371 -9.48 24.40 17.41
N LYS A 372 -8.41 24.61 18.20
CA LYS A 372 -8.02 23.77 19.34
C LYS A 372 -7.64 24.64 20.54
N GLN A 373 -7.94 24.17 21.74
CA GLN A 373 -7.67 24.85 23.01
C GLN A 373 -7.04 23.90 24.05
N ALA A 374 -6.65 24.43 25.20
CA ALA A 374 -6.14 23.63 26.32
C ALA A 374 -7.13 22.52 26.72
N GLY A 375 -6.61 21.31 26.90
CA GLY A 375 -7.37 20.08 27.10
C GLY A 375 -7.64 19.28 25.82
N ASP A 376 -7.47 19.87 24.64
CA ASP A 376 -7.69 19.16 23.39
C ASP A 376 -6.49 18.30 22.98
N LYS A 377 -6.79 17.14 22.39
CA LYS A 377 -5.78 16.26 21.77
C LYS A 377 -5.31 16.80 20.43
N VAL A 378 -4.02 16.63 20.18
CA VAL A 378 -3.31 17.01 18.97
C VAL A 378 -2.55 15.83 18.39
N LEU A 379 -2.44 15.81 17.06
CA LEU A 379 -1.81 14.73 16.32
C LEU A 379 -0.46 15.18 15.76
N ALA A 380 0.52 14.28 15.79
CA ALA A 380 1.78 14.47 15.08
C ALA A 380 1.53 14.78 13.59
N GLY A 381 2.43 15.52 12.94
CA GLY A 381 2.32 15.88 11.52
C GLY A 381 1.29 16.97 11.18
N THR A 382 0.50 17.44 12.16
CA THR A 382 -0.39 18.61 11.99
C THR A 382 0.39 19.91 12.13
N MET A 383 0.02 20.93 11.36
CA MET A 383 0.74 22.21 11.37
C MET A 383 -0.03 23.25 12.19
N ASN A 384 0.66 23.87 13.14
CA ASN A 384 0.11 24.99 13.90
C ASN A 384 0.08 26.27 13.05
N THR A 385 -1.01 27.03 13.04
CA THR A 385 -1.15 28.20 12.15
C THR A 385 -1.10 29.55 12.84
N GLU A 386 -1.69 29.73 14.02
CA GLU A 386 -1.98 31.07 14.58
C GLU A 386 -1.11 31.44 15.78
N SER A 387 -1.21 30.68 16.87
CA SER A 387 -0.62 31.01 18.18
C SER A 387 0.23 29.85 18.72
N PRO A 388 1.27 30.11 19.54
CA PRO A 388 2.08 29.04 20.10
C PRO A 388 1.26 28.15 21.03
N LEU A 389 1.55 26.84 20.97
CA LEU A 389 0.93 25.82 21.81
C LEU A 389 1.99 25.13 22.67
N LYS A 390 1.68 24.91 23.95
CA LYS A 390 2.42 23.97 24.79
C LYS A 390 1.70 22.63 24.79
N ILE A 391 2.41 21.58 24.40
CA ILE A 391 1.84 20.24 24.21
C ILE A 391 2.59 19.26 25.10
N ARG A 392 1.86 18.50 25.92
CA ARG A 392 2.41 17.36 26.65
C ARG A 392 2.38 16.13 25.75
N VAL A 393 3.52 15.49 25.58
CA VAL A 393 3.66 14.29 24.75
C VAL A 393 2.95 13.10 25.39
N GLU A 394 2.07 12.45 24.64
CA GLU A 394 1.43 11.17 25.00
C GLU A 394 2.08 9.99 24.27
N LYS A 395 2.42 10.12 22.99
CA LYS A 395 3.02 9.04 22.18
C LYS A 395 4.09 9.57 21.23
N THR A 396 5.23 8.89 21.14
CA THR A 396 6.37 9.29 20.29
C THR A 396 6.74 8.24 19.22
N GLY A 397 7.52 8.65 18.22
CA GLY A 397 8.15 7.76 17.25
C GLY A 397 7.18 6.85 16.49
N GLN A 398 7.47 5.54 16.49
CA GLN A 398 6.67 4.50 15.82
C GLN A 398 5.26 4.30 16.46
N ASN A 399 5.05 4.80 17.68
CA ASN A 399 3.79 4.68 18.39
C ASN A 399 2.83 5.86 18.11
N ALA A 400 3.31 6.91 17.45
CA ALA A 400 2.47 8.03 17.02
C ALA A 400 1.48 7.61 15.91
N ARG A 401 0.32 8.27 15.86
CA ARG A 401 -0.77 7.94 14.94
C ARG A 401 -0.37 8.09 13.47
N VAL A 402 0.48 9.07 13.14
CA VAL A 402 1.01 9.24 11.78
C VAL A 402 1.89 8.08 11.34
N ALA A 403 2.76 7.57 12.24
CA ALA A 403 3.58 6.41 11.94
C ALA A 403 2.69 5.17 11.66
N ASN A 404 1.63 4.98 12.45
CA ASN A 404 0.64 3.94 12.19
C ASN A 404 -0.06 4.09 10.82
N ILE A 405 -0.43 5.30 10.43
CA ILE A 405 -1.03 5.57 9.10
C ILE A 405 -0.06 5.23 7.97
N VAL A 406 1.22 5.60 8.12
CA VAL A 406 2.27 5.26 7.14
C VAL A 406 2.41 3.75 7.00
N HIS A 407 2.45 3.01 8.11
CA HIS A 407 2.54 1.54 8.05
C HIS A 407 1.31 0.90 7.41
N LEU A 408 0.10 1.38 7.72
CA LEU A 408 -1.13 0.92 7.07
C LEU A 408 -1.12 1.20 5.56
N LEU A 409 -0.60 2.36 5.14
CA LEU A 409 -0.36 2.68 3.73
C LEU A 409 0.63 1.70 3.09
N ASP A 410 1.74 1.41 3.77
CA ASP A 410 2.77 0.51 3.26
C ASP A 410 2.26 -0.92 3.11
N ARG A 411 1.45 -1.39 4.06
CA ARG A 411 0.73 -2.66 3.97
C ARG A 411 -0.18 -2.69 2.75
N ALA A 412 -0.96 -1.64 2.51
CA ALA A 412 -1.85 -1.52 1.35
C ALA A 412 -1.11 -1.57 0.02
N PHE A 413 0.03 -0.89 -0.05
CA PHE A 413 0.88 -0.85 -1.23
C PHE A 413 1.58 -2.18 -1.48
N SER A 414 1.79 -3.00 -0.46
CA SER A 414 2.52 -4.26 -0.56
C SER A 414 1.60 -5.45 -0.81
N GLU A 415 0.31 -5.35 -0.46
CA GLU A 415 -0.68 -6.41 -0.70
C GLU A 415 -1.23 -6.37 -2.12
N ARG A 416 -1.20 -7.52 -2.81
CA ARG A 416 -1.71 -7.65 -4.19
C ARG A 416 -3.05 -8.36 -4.20
N PRO A 417 -4.04 -7.88 -4.96
CA PRO A 417 -5.26 -8.63 -5.18
C PRO A 417 -5.00 -9.88 -6.03
N LYS A 418 -5.79 -10.93 -5.80
CA LYS A 418 -5.68 -12.24 -6.48
C LYS A 418 -5.65 -12.11 -8.01
N THR A 419 -6.33 -11.12 -8.58
CA THR A 419 -6.33 -10.85 -10.04
C THR A 419 -4.96 -10.44 -10.58
N ALA A 420 -4.17 -9.69 -9.81
CA ALA A 420 -2.81 -9.33 -10.18
C ALA A 420 -1.87 -10.57 -10.16
N GLU A 421 -2.06 -11.47 -9.19
CA GLU A 421 -1.29 -12.73 -9.11
C GLU A 421 -1.60 -13.68 -10.27
N ILE A 422 -2.88 -13.84 -10.62
CA ILE A 422 -3.32 -14.67 -11.75
C ILE A 422 -2.74 -14.12 -13.06
N THR A 423 -2.81 -12.81 -13.28
CA THR A 423 -2.23 -12.17 -14.47
C THR A 423 -0.74 -12.47 -14.60
N ASN A 424 -0.01 -12.46 -13.49
CA ASN A 424 1.42 -12.76 -13.48
C ASN A 424 1.72 -14.24 -13.78
N ARG A 425 0.88 -15.17 -13.30
CA ARG A 425 0.98 -16.59 -13.62
C ARG A 425 0.73 -16.86 -15.11
N VAL A 426 -0.23 -16.16 -15.71
CA VAL A 426 -0.52 -16.26 -17.14
C VAL A 426 0.65 -15.76 -17.98
N ALA A 427 1.35 -14.70 -17.55
CA ALA A 427 2.48 -14.15 -18.29
C ALA A 427 3.62 -15.16 -18.49
N HIS A 428 3.91 -16.01 -17.50
CA HIS A 428 4.92 -17.06 -17.62
C HIS A 428 4.58 -18.10 -18.69
N TRP A 429 3.35 -18.64 -18.65
CA TRP A 429 2.87 -19.61 -19.64
C TRP A 429 2.79 -19.01 -21.04
N PHE A 430 2.45 -17.73 -21.13
CA PHE A 430 2.46 -16.99 -22.38
C PHE A 430 3.87 -16.90 -22.97
N VAL A 431 4.89 -16.53 -22.19
CA VAL A 431 6.30 -16.51 -22.64
C VAL A 431 6.77 -17.89 -23.08
N PHE A 432 6.41 -18.93 -22.33
CA PHE A 432 6.72 -20.30 -22.71
C PHE A 432 6.09 -20.69 -24.06
N GLY A 433 4.82 -20.34 -24.27
CA GLY A 433 4.12 -20.53 -25.55
C GLY A 433 4.77 -19.75 -26.70
N VAL A 434 5.21 -18.51 -26.45
CA VAL A 434 5.96 -17.71 -27.42
C VAL A 434 7.25 -18.42 -27.83
N LEU A 435 8.05 -18.90 -26.89
CA LEU A 435 9.32 -19.59 -27.20
C LEU A 435 9.09 -20.84 -28.06
N ILE A 436 8.08 -21.64 -27.74
CA ILE A 436 7.69 -22.80 -28.58
C ILE A 436 7.28 -22.32 -29.98
N SER A 437 6.46 -21.28 -30.08
CA SER A 437 6.03 -20.74 -31.37
C SER A 437 7.21 -20.21 -32.19
N THR A 438 8.19 -19.55 -31.55
CA THR A 438 9.43 -19.10 -32.19
C THR A 438 10.20 -20.27 -32.77
N CYS A 439 10.37 -21.36 -32.00
CA CYS A 439 11.03 -22.56 -32.49
C CYS A 439 10.31 -23.15 -33.70
N ALA A 440 8.97 -23.24 -33.66
CA ALA A 440 8.18 -23.78 -34.75
C ALA A 440 8.25 -22.90 -36.02
N VAL A 441 8.11 -21.58 -35.87
CA VAL A 441 8.25 -20.62 -36.99
C VAL A 441 9.66 -20.68 -37.56
N GLY A 442 10.69 -20.70 -36.72
CA GLY A 442 12.07 -20.83 -37.15
C GLY A 442 12.32 -22.11 -37.95
N LEU A 443 11.79 -23.25 -37.49
CA LEU A 443 11.90 -24.54 -38.19
C LEU A 443 11.21 -24.51 -39.56
N TYR A 444 10.03 -23.91 -39.64
CA TYR A 444 9.29 -23.77 -40.90
C TYR A 444 10.06 -22.92 -41.90
N TRP A 445 10.48 -21.71 -41.51
CA TRP A 445 11.20 -20.81 -42.41
C TRP A 445 12.58 -21.36 -42.78
N TRP A 446 13.26 -22.06 -41.87
CA TRP A 446 14.52 -22.74 -42.18
C TRP A 446 14.36 -23.78 -43.31
N GLN A 447 13.21 -24.44 -43.42
CA GLN A 447 12.97 -25.44 -44.48
C GLN A 447 12.53 -24.82 -45.80
N HIS A 448 11.78 -23.71 -45.77
CA HIS A 448 11.19 -23.11 -46.96
C HIS A 448 11.99 -21.95 -47.54
N LYS A 449 12.51 -21.06 -46.70
CA LYS A 449 13.27 -19.85 -47.05
C LYS A 449 14.30 -19.53 -45.94
N PRO A 450 15.46 -20.21 -45.96
CA PRO A 450 16.47 -20.08 -44.91
C PRO A 450 16.99 -18.64 -44.74
N GLU A 451 17.07 -17.86 -45.82
CA GLU A 451 17.51 -16.46 -45.75
C GLU A 451 16.62 -15.58 -44.84
N ASP A 452 15.31 -15.85 -44.82
CA ASP A 452 14.34 -15.06 -44.06
C ASP A 452 14.18 -15.53 -42.61
N ALA A 453 14.53 -16.79 -42.33
CA ALA A 453 14.27 -17.43 -41.06
C ALA A 453 14.85 -16.65 -39.87
N PHE A 454 16.04 -16.07 -40.03
CA PHE A 454 16.75 -15.40 -38.95
C PHE A 454 16.04 -14.14 -38.46
N TRP A 455 15.72 -13.21 -39.36
CA TRP A 455 15.10 -11.94 -38.99
C TRP A 455 13.63 -12.12 -38.59
N ILE A 456 12.94 -13.13 -39.13
CA ILE A 456 11.58 -13.50 -38.72
C ILE A 456 11.57 -14.05 -37.29
N VAL A 457 12.49 -14.96 -36.96
CA VAL A 457 12.65 -15.47 -35.58
C VAL A 457 12.95 -14.33 -34.61
N LEU A 458 13.81 -13.39 -35.01
CA LEU A 458 14.08 -12.18 -34.22
C LEU A 458 12.79 -11.37 -34.01
N SER A 459 12.00 -11.15 -35.06
CA SER A 459 10.75 -10.39 -34.98
C SER A 459 9.74 -11.06 -34.04
N VAL A 460 9.58 -12.38 -34.11
CA VAL A 460 8.66 -13.15 -33.24
C VAL A 460 9.08 -13.08 -31.77
N LEU A 461 10.38 -13.23 -31.47
CA LEU A 461 10.93 -13.10 -30.11
C LEU A 461 10.66 -11.72 -29.50
N VAL A 462 10.62 -10.69 -30.35
CA VAL A 462 10.45 -9.31 -29.91
C VAL A 462 8.98 -8.91 -29.84
N VAL A 463 8.16 -9.21 -30.84
CA VAL A 463 6.82 -8.61 -30.96
C VAL A 463 5.88 -8.96 -29.81
N THR A 464 6.10 -10.09 -29.16
CA THR A 464 5.17 -10.69 -28.19
C THR A 464 5.50 -10.40 -26.73
N CYS A 465 6.03 -9.22 -26.38
CA CYS A 465 6.23 -8.96 -24.95
C CYS A 465 4.88 -8.84 -24.19
N PRO A 466 4.67 -9.61 -23.10
CA PRO A 466 3.53 -9.43 -22.19
C PRO A 466 3.70 -8.22 -21.25
N CYS A 467 4.58 -7.27 -21.57
CA CYS A 467 4.90 -6.08 -20.79
C CYS A 467 3.62 -5.33 -20.38
N ALA A 468 2.82 -4.96 -21.37
CA ALA A 468 1.55 -4.28 -21.21
C ALA A 468 0.57 -5.05 -20.32
N LEU A 469 0.51 -6.38 -20.47
CA LEU A 469 -0.32 -7.27 -19.65
C LEU A 469 0.11 -7.25 -18.18
N SER A 470 1.42 -7.39 -17.92
CA SER A 470 1.97 -7.45 -16.56
C SER A 470 1.88 -6.11 -15.81
N LEU A 471 1.83 -4.99 -16.53
CA LEU A 471 1.80 -3.64 -15.95
C LEU A 471 0.40 -3.06 -15.83
N ALA A 472 -0.57 -3.57 -16.60
CA ALA A 472 -1.92 -3.04 -16.68
C ALA A 472 -2.59 -2.91 -15.31
N THR A 473 -2.59 -4.01 -14.54
CA THR A 473 -3.29 -4.08 -13.25
C THR A 473 -2.55 -3.32 -12.14
N PRO A 474 -1.23 -3.54 -11.91
CA PRO A 474 -0.53 -2.83 -10.82
C PRO A 474 -0.56 -1.31 -11.01
N THR A 475 -0.32 -0.81 -12.23
CA THR A 475 -0.31 0.63 -12.50
C THR A 475 -1.68 1.27 -12.24
N ALA A 476 -2.76 0.61 -12.65
CA ALA A 476 -4.12 1.10 -12.41
C ALA A 476 -4.47 1.10 -10.93
N LEU A 477 -4.12 0.03 -10.19
CA LEU A 477 -4.37 -0.07 -8.75
C LEU A 477 -3.58 0.96 -7.96
N THR A 478 -2.28 1.13 -8.22
CA THR A 478 -1.48 2.14 -7.50
C THR A 478 -2.01 3.55 -7.80
N THR A 479 -2.36 3.85 -9.05
CA THR A 479 -2.95 5.15 -9.42
C THR A 479 -4.30 5.38 -8.72
N SER A 480 -5.16 4.37 -8.69
CA SER A 480 -6.46 4.43 -8.01
C SER A 480 -6.32 4.62 -6.50
N THR A 481 -5.40 3.87 -5.87
CA THR A 481 -5.15 3.93 -4.41
C THR A 481 -4.68 5.31 -3.99
N ASN A 482 -3.77 5.92 -4.75
CA ASN A 482 -3.35 7.30 -4.52
C ASN A 482 -4.50 8.30 -4.67
N ALA A 483 -5.33 8.15 -5.70
CA ALA A 483 -6.46 9.04 -5.93
C ALA A 483 -7.57 8.88 -4.87
N LEU A 484 -7.78 7.67 -4.33
CA LEU A 484 -8.67 7.41 -3.21
C LEU A 484 -8.15 8.08 -1.93
N ARG A 485 -6.86 7.96 -1.67
CA ARG A 485 -6.21 8.61 -0.52
C ARG A 485 -6.35 10.13 -0.58
N GLU A 486 -6.12 10.74 -1.74
CA GLU A 486 -6.31 12.19 -1.95
C GLU A 486 -7.78 12.63 -1.74
N LYS A 487 -8.74 11.71 -1.84
CA LYS A 487 -10.15 11.92 -1.54
C LYS A 487 -10.54 11.58 -0.09
N GLY A 488 -9.57 11.21 0.76
CA GLY A 488 -9.80 10.89 2.16
C GLY A 488 -10.24 9.46 2.44
N LEU A 489 -10.16 8.53 1.46
CA LEU A 489 -10.29 7.08 1.71
C LEU A 489 -8.91 6.41 1.64
N LEU A 490 -8.41 6.00 2.79
CA LEU A 490 -7.18 5.25 2.91
C LEU A 490 -7.47 3.75 2.75
N VAL A 491 -7.07 3.18 1.63
CA VAL A 491 -7.11 1.73 1.42
C VAL A 491 -5.96 1.09 2.20
N THR A 492 -6.24 0.09 3.04
CA THR A 492 -5.22 -0.67 3.80
C THR A 492 -4.95 -2.05 3.19
N ARG A 493 -5.86 -2.57 2.37
CA ARG A 493 -5.74 -3.88 1.70
C ARG A 493 -5.92 -3.84 0.18
N GLY A 494 -5.15 -4.67 -0.52
CA GLY A 494 -5.07 -4.67 -1.98
C GLY A 494 -6.36 -5.08 -2.72
N HIS A 495 -7.26 -5.84 -2.07
CA HIS A 495 -8.52 -6.32 -2.67
C HIS A 495 -9.67 -5.30 -2.63
N VAL A 496 -9.53 -4.23 -1.83
CA VAL A 496 -10.61 -3.26 -1.60
C VAL A 496 -11.08 -2.61 -2.89
N VAL A 497 -10.17 -2.10 -3.71
CA VAL A 497 -10.53 -1.41 -4.96
C VAL A 497 -11.28 -2.36 -5.91
N GLU A 498 -10.93 -3.64 -5.92
CA GLU A 498 -11.62 -4.61 -6.74
C GLU A 498 -13.02 -4.90 -6.21
N THR A 499 -13.15 -5.12 -4.91
CA THR A 499 -14.42 -5.48 -4.25
C THR A 499 -15.39 -4.31 -4.23
N LEU A 500 -14.94 -3.09 -3.93
CA LEU A 500 -15.74 -1.86 -4.08
C LEU A 500 -16.29 -1.70 -5.50
N ALA A 501 -15.59 -2.18 -6.52
CA ALA A 501 -16.05 -2.13 -7.91
C ALA A 501 -17.12 -3.20 -8.25
N GLN A 502 -17.27 -4.23 -7.43
CA GLN A 502 -18.26 -5.31 -7.62
C GLN A 502 -19.35 -5.32 -6.55
N ALA A 503 -19.21 -4.50 -5.51
CA ALA A 503 -20.16 -4.38 -4.42
C ALA A 503 -21.58 -4.12 -4.93
N THR A 504 -22.50 -4.87 -4.35
CA THR A 504 -23.94 -4.85 -4.62
C THR A 504 -24.71 -4.28 -3.44
N ARG A 505 -24.17 -4.41 -2.23
CA ARG A 505 -24.81 -3.96 -0.99
C ARG A 505 -23.83 -3.25 -0.06
N ILE A 506 -24.32 -2.23 0.64
CA ILE A 506 -23.60 -1.52 1.68
C ILE A 506 -24.42 -1.52 2.97
N VAL A 507 -23.74 -1.80 4.07
CA VAL A 507 -24.30 -1.97 5.38
C VAL A 507 -23.65 -0.95 6.30
N PHE A 508 -24.46 -0.07 6.88
CA PHE A 508 -24.00 0.93 7.84
C PHE A 508 -24.30 0.48 9.26
N ASP A 509 -23.33 0.65 10.15
CA ASP A 509 -23.64 0.82 11.56
C ASP A 509 -24.27 2.21 11.80
N LYS A 510 -25.07 2.35 12.86
CA LYS A 510 -25.66 3.63 13.23
C LYS A 510 -24.63 4.53 13.90
N THR A 511 -24.13 4.09 15.06
CA THR A 511 -23.46 4.95 16.03
C THR A 511 -22.08 5.32 15.51
N GLY A 512 -21.73 6.61 15.57
CA GLY A 512 -20.45 7.16 15.08
C GLY A 512 -20.17 7.02 13.58
N THR A 513 -21.06 6.34 12.84
CA THR A 513 -21.00 6.13 11.40
C THR A 513 -21.98 7.04 10.66
N LEU A 514 -23.29 6.74 10.69
CA LEU A 514 -24.31 7.66 10.15
C LEU A 514 -24.58 8.83 11.10
N THR A 515 -24.26 8.65 12.37
CA THR A 515 -24.28 9.70 13.39
C THR A 515 -22.86 10.12 13.77
N GLU A 516 -22.73 11.21 14.52
CA GLU A 516 -21.42 11.75 14.93
C GLU A 516 -20.81 11.02 16.13
N GLY A 517 -21.59 10.20 16.85
CA GLY A 517 -21.17 9.61 18.12
C GLY A 517 -21.16 10.64 19.26
N ARG A 518 -21.83 11.78 19.07
CA ARG A 518 -21.93 12.87 20.03
C ARG A 518 -23.39 13.01 20.45
N LEU A 519 -23.64 12.77 21.73
CA LEU A 519 -24.93 13.00 22.33
C LEU A 519 -25.22 14.50 22.33
N VAL A 520 -26.36 14.87 21.76
CA VAL A 520 -26.89 16.22 21.72
C VAL A 520 -28.31 16.22 22.23
N LEU A 521 -28.73 17.38 22.72
CA LEU A 521 -30.08 17.59 23.21
C LEU A 521 -30.99 17.82 22.00
N THR A 522 -31.80 16.83 21.66
CA THR A 522 -32.65 16.86 20.45
C THR A 522 -33.96 17.56 20.69
N GLU A 523 -34.54 17.40 21.89
CA GLU A 523 -35.82 17.97 22.24
C GLU A 523 -35.87 18.31 23.74
N THR A 524 -36.60 19.37 24.08
CA THR A 524 -36.88 19.74 25.47
C THR A 524 -38.37 19.99 25.59
N GLN A 525 -39.03 19.28 26.48
CA GLN A 525 -40.44 19.47 26.76
C GLN A 525 -40.62 19.85 28.22
N THR A 526 -41.16 21.03 28.47
CA THR A 526 -41.48 21.49 29.82
C THR A 526 -42.82 20.90 30.26
N LEU A 527 -42.91 20.52 31.53
CA LEU A 527 -44.13 19.98 32.16
C LEU A 527 -44.86 21.04 32.99
N VAL A 528 -44.27 22.23 33.13
CA VAL A 528 -44.78 23.37 33.89
C VAL A 528 -44.93 24.55 32.95
N ASP A 529 -46.12 25.16 32.93
CA ASP A 529 -46.46 26.26 32.01
C ASP A 529 -45.60 27.52 32.21
N ASP A 530 -45.11 27.77 33.43
CA ASP A 530 -44.31 28.96 33.78
C ASP A 530 -42.79 28.78 33.59
N LEU A 531 -42.33 27.61 33.12
CA LEU A 531 -40.90 27.35 32.88
C LEU A 531 -40.60 27.35 31.38
N ASP A 532 -39.68 28.21 30.93
CA ASP A 532 -39.18 28.18 29.57
C ASP A 532 -38.15 27.06 29.37
N ALA A 533 -38.12 26.52 28.15
CA ALA A 533 -37.22 25.43 27.79
C ALA A 533 -35.74 25.80 27.93
N ASP A 534 -35.37 27.07 27.74
CA ASP A 534 -33.98 27.52 27.84
C ASP A 534 -33.50 27.56 29.31
N THR A 535 -34.32 28.08 30.23
CA THR A 535 -34.04 27.96 31.67
C THR A 535 -33.98 26.51 32.13
N ALA A 536 -34.88 25.65 31.66
CA ALA A 536 -34.83 24.22 31.98
C ALA A 536 -33.48 23.59 31.56
N ARG A 537 -32.99 23.88 30.34
CA ARG A 537 -31.68 23.40 29.86
C ARG A 537 -30.53 23.94 30.70
N LYS A 538 -30.57 25.22 31.09
CA LYS A 538 -29.54 25.84 31.94
C LYS A 538 -29.49 25.23 33.35
N LEU A 539 -30.65 24.90 33.93
CA LEU A 539 -30.73 24.19 35.22
C LEU A 539 -30.15 22.78 35.13
N ALA A 540 -30.53 22.03 34.09
CA ALA A 540 -29.97 20.70 33.83
C ALA A 540 -28.45 20.74 33.60
N ALA A 541 -27.96 21.72 32.83
CA ALA A 541 -26.54 21.91 32.58
C ALA A 541 -25.73 22.24 33.84
N ALA A 542 -26.34 22.91 34.83
CA ALA A 542 -25.71 23.21 36.10
C ALA A 542 -25.47 21.93 36.93
N LEU A 543 -26.42 20.99 36.94
CA LEU A 543 -26.25 19.67 37.58
C LEU A 543 -25.22 18.80 36.84
N GLU A 544 -25.29 18.76 35.52
CA GLU A 544 -24.41 17.94 34.66
C GLU A 544 -22.99 18.52 34.53
N ARG A 545 -22.73 19.74 35.02
CA ARG A 545 -21.41 20.38 34.94
C ARG A 545 -20.31 19.55 35.59
N SER A 546 -20.63 18.87 36.69
CA SER A 546 -19.70 18.06 37.50
C SER A 546 -19.55 16.63 37.01
N SER A 547 -20.30 16.24 35.97
CA SER A 547 -20.40 14.88 35.47
C SER A 547 -19.46 14.66 34.28
N GLU A 548 -18.66 13.59 34.34
CA GLU A 548 -17.83 13.13 33.22
C GLU A 548 -18.59 12.19 32.26
N HIS A 549 -19.86 11.90 32.55
CA HIS A 549 -20.67 10.99 31.74
C HIS A 549 -20.91 11.59 30.33
N PRO A 550 -20.91 10.79 29.24
CA PRO A 550 -21.13 11.30 27.87
C PRO A 550 -22.42 12.12 27.68
N ILE A 551 -23.46 11.80 28.46
CA ILE A 551 -24.73 12.55 28.54
C ILE A 551 -24.52 14.02 28.95
N ALA A 552 -23.60 14.28 29.88
CA ALA A 552 -23.33 15.62 30.39
C ALA A 552 -22.88 16.58 29.29
N ARG A 553 -22.18 16.06 28.28
CA ARG A 553 -21.69 16.83 27.12
C ARG A 553 -22.83 17.34 26.23
N ALA A 554 -24.00 16.72 26.27
CA ALA A 554 -25.18 17.21 25.55
C ALA A 554 -25.66 18.57 26.08
N PHE A 555 -25.25 18.94 27.30
CA PHE A 555 -25.61 20.18 27.97
C PHE A 555 -24.49 21.25 27.95
N ASP A 556 -23.36 20.99 27.29
CA ASP A 556 -22.16 21.87 27.33
C ASP A 556 -22.46 23.31 26.89
N GLU A 557 -23.31 23.47 25.86
CA GLU A 557 -23.69 24.79 25.32
C GLU A 557 -24.44 25.66 26.34
N TYR A 558 -25.08 25.04 27.35
CA TYR A 558 -25.91 25.72 28.34
C TYR A 558 -25.22 25.88 29.70
N ARG A 559 -23.91 25.60 29.80
CA ARG A 559 -23.12 25.74 31.03
C ARG A 559 -22.83 27.21 31.35
N GLY A 560 -22.62 27.50 32.63
CA GLY A 560 -22.10 28.81 33.11
C GLY A 560 -23.15 29.83 33.56
N TYR A 561 -24.44 29.53 33.41
CA TYR A 561 -25.53 30.41 33.86
C TYR A 561 -25.91 30.21 35.32
N TYR A 562 -26.02 28.96 35.76
CA TYR A 562 -26.29 28.59 37.15
C TYR A 562 -25.15 27.74 37.71
N LEU A 563 -25.02 27.73 39.04
CA LEU A 563 -24.11 26.87 39.78
C LEU A 563 -24.94 25.92 40.64
N ALA A 564 -24.67 24.63 40.51
CA ALA A 564 -25.21 23.63 41.42
C ALA A 564 -24.20 23.37 42.55
N GLU A 565 -24.69 23.40 43.78
CA GLU A 565 -23.94 23.07 44.99
C GLU A 565 -24.30 21.65 45.45
N GLN A 566 -23.37 21.00 46.17
CA GLN A 566 -23.57 19.67 46.76
C GLN A 566 -24.04 18.59 45.75
N VAL A 567 -23.53 18.64 44.52
CA VAL A 567 -23.93 17.67 43.48
C VAL A 567 -23.45 16.27 43.85
N THR A 568 -24.38 15.32 43.88
CA THR A 568 -24.13 13.89 44.11
C THR A 568 -24.61 13.08 42.91
N SER A 569 -23.77 12.13 42.47
CA SER A 569 -24.10 11.22 41.37
C SER A 569 -24.46 9.85 41.91
N THR A 570 -25.62 9.33 41.49
CA THR A 570 -26.04 7.96 41.78
C THR A 570 -25.92 7.13 40.49
N PRO A 571 -24.93 6.22 40.39
CA PRO A 571 -24.68 5.45 39.18
C PRO A 571 -25.92 4.71 38.68
N GLY A 572 -26.18 4.80 37.38
CA GLY A 572 -27.32 4.15 36.73
C GLY A 572 -28.68 4.81 37.01
N LYS A 573 -28.73 5.89 37.81
CA LYS A 573 -29.97 6.60 38.15
C LYS A 573 -29.99 8.06 37.73
N GLY A 574 -29.03 8.87 38.17
CA GLY A 574 -29.03 10.32 37.92
C GLY A 574 -28.12 11.15 38.84
N LEU A 575 -28.30 12.47 38.79
CA LEU A 575 -27.61 13.48 39.58
C LEU A 575 -28.60 14.30 40.42
N GLU A 576 -28.23 14.63 41.65
CA GLU A 576 -28.97 15.49 42.58
C GLU A 576 -28.08 16.63 43.07
N GLY A 577 -28.61 17.85 43.20
CA GLY A 577 -27.88 18.99 43.74
C GLY A 577 -28.77 20.18 44.03
N GLU A 578 -28.22 21.20 44.71
CA GLU A 578 -28.95 22.42 45.06
C GLU A 578 -28.61 23.55 44.09
N ILE A 579 -29.63 24.22 43.53
CA ILE A 579 -29.46 25.40 42.66
C ILE A 579 -30.33 26.51 43.24
N LEU A 580 -29.72 27.65 43.58
CA LEU A 580 -30.41 28.81 44.17
C LEU A 580 -31.20 28.48 45.46
N GLY A 581 -30.76 27.48 46.22
CA GLY A 581 -31.39 27.04 47.47
C GLY A 581 -32.52 26.01 47.31
N ASP A 582 -32.88 25.67 46.07
CA ASP A 582 -33.86 24.63 45.77
C ASP A 582 -33.16 23.31 45.39
N SER A 583 -33.73 22.16 45.79
CA SER A 583 -33.21 20.84 45.42
C SER A 583 -33.69 20.41 44.03
N TYR A 584 -32.75 20.07 43.15
CA TYR A 584 -33.01 19.57 41.80
C TYR A 584 -32.42 18.17 41.57
N ARG A 585 -33.12 17.37 40.77
CA ARG A 585 -32.68 16.03 40.34
C ARG A 585 -32.84 15.86 38.85
N ILE A 586 -31.85 15.27 38.18
CA ILE A 586 -31.91 14.90 36.77
C ILE A 586 -31.54 13.43 36.59
N GLY A 587 -32.33 12.68 35.82
CA GLY A 587 -32.05 11.27 35.56
C GLY A 587 -33.26 10.46 35.12
N THR A 588 -33.25 9.17 35.49
CA THR A 588 -34.37 8.25 35.32
C THR A 588 -35.61 8.71 36.10
N PRO A 589 -36.83 8.48 35.60
CA PRO A 589 -38.05 8.93 36.27
C PRO A 589 -38.18 8.39 37.71
N GLU A 590 -37.76 7.15 38.00
CA GLU A 590 -37.81 6.61 39.37
C GLU A 590 -36.84 7.29 40.34
N PHE A 591 -35.82 7.98 39.83
CA PHE A 591 -34.87 8.73 40.64
C PHE A 591 -35.36 10.15 40.94
N VAL A 592 -36.11 10.74 40.02
CA VAL A 592 -36.49 12.16 40.07
C VAL A 592 -37.78 12.38 40.85
N THR A 593 -38.71 11.41 40.84
CA THR A 593 -40.00 11.54 41.53
C THR A 593 -40.52 10.18 42.03
N ASP A 594 -41.18 10.20 43.19
CA ASP A 594 -41.88 9.03 43.74
C ASP A 594 -43.19 8.70 42.98
N GLN A 595 -43.62 9.58 42.07
CA GLN A 595 -44.79 9.39 41.19
C GLN A 595 -44.40 8.91 39.78
N SER A 596 -43.29 8.19 39.64
CA SER A 596 -42.72 7.76 38.35
C SER A 596 -43.70 6.99 37.45
N ASP A 597 -44.61 6.20 38.02
CA ASP A 597 -45.64 5.45 37.28
C ASP A 597 -46.68 6.36 36.59
N ALA A 598 -46.84 7.61 37.03
CA ALA A 598 -47.83 8.55 36.49
C ALA A 598 -47.29 9.46 35.37
N ILE A 599 -45.97 9.53 35.19
CA ILE A 599 -45.32 10.46 34.26
C ILE A 599 -44.57 9.63 33.22
N ALA A 600 -45.27 9.31 32.13
CA ALA A 600 -44.65 8.66 30.99
C ALA A 600 -43.76 9.66 30.23
N PRO A 601 -42.63 9.20 29.66
CA PRO A 601 -41.87 10.01 28.72
C PRO A 601 -42.75 10.38 27.52
N PRO A 602 -42.52 11.55 26.89
CA PRO A 602 -43.35 12.07 25.80
C PRO A 602 -43.50 11.11 24.62
N CYS A 603 -42.44 10.34 24.36
CA CYS A 603 -42.43 9.26 23.40
C CYS A 603 -41.76 8.04 24.04
N ALA A 604 -42.33 6.86 23.82
CA ALA A 604 -41.72 5.59 24.24
C ALA A 604 -40.41 5.29 23.49
N GLU A 605 -40.23 5.91 22.32
CA GLU A 605 -39.09 5.73 21.45
C GLU A 605 -38.09 6.89 21.65
N GLY A 606 -37.06 6.69 22.50
CA GLY A 606 -35.97 7.65 22.71
C GLY A 606 -35.34 7.56 24.10
N GLN A 607 -34.13 8.11 24.28
CA GLN A 607 -33.51 8.22 25.60
C GLN A 607 -33.89 9.57 26.21
N TRP A 608 -34.75 9.53 27.24
CA TRP A 608 -35.28 10.72 27.89
C TRP A 608 -34.75 10.85 29.32
N LEU A 609 -34.36 12.06 29.70
CA LEU A 609 -34.02 12.41 31.08
C LEU A 609 -35.10 13.31 31.65
N LEU A 610 -35.56 12.97 32.86
CA LEU A 610 -36.47 13.81 33.62
C LEU A 610 -35.65 14.76 34.50
N LEU A 611 -36.06 16.02 34.56
CA LEU A 611 -35.61 16.98 35.56
C LEU A 611 -36.76 17.28 36.50
N GLY A 612 -36.46 17.32 37.79
CA GLY A 612 -37.42 17.63 38.84
C GLY A 612 -36.87 18.63 39.84
N LYS A 613 -37.80 19.36 40.47
CA LYS A 613 -37.58 20.28 41.58
C LYS A 613 -38.37 19.78 42.79
N GLU A 614 -37.72 19.60 43.94
CA GLU A 614 -38.37 19.12 45.18
C GLU A 614 -39.29 17.90 44.96
N ASN A 615 -38.80 16.90 44.21
CA ASN A 615 -39.52 15.66 43.86
C ASN A 615 -40.72 15.83 42.89
N GLN A 616 -40.92 17.03 42.33
CA GLN A 616 -41.90 17.32 41.28
C GLN A 616 -41.24 17.38 39.91
N PRO A 617 -41.79 16.72 38.88
CA PRO A 617 -41.25 16.76 37.52
C PRO A 617 -41.44 18.13 36.87
N ILE A 618 -40.41 18.67 36.22
CA ILE A 618 -40.47 20.01 35.60
C ILE A 618 -40.15 20.02 34.09
N ALA A 619 -39.28 19.13 33.61
CA ALA A 619 -38.95 19.05 32.18
C ALA A 619 -38.39 17.69 31.78
N TRP A 620 -38.66 17.31 30.53
CA TRP A 620 -38.07 16.18 29.83
C TRP A 620 -37.01 16.67 28.82
N PHE A 621 -35.88 15.98 28.77
CA PHE A 621 -34.83 16.20 27.77
C PHE A 621 -34.63 14.93 26.95
N ALA A 622 -34.88 15.00 25.65
CA ALA A 622 -34.51 13.94 24.73
C ALA A 622 -33.04 14.07 24.39
N ILE A 623 -32.33 12.96 24.52
CA ILE A 623 -30.94 12.84 24.13
C ILE A 623 -30.86 11.90 22.95
N GLY A 624 -30.25 12.39 21.88
CA GLY A 624 -30.02 11.63 20.66
C GLY A 624 -28.59 11.83 20.18
N ASP A 625 -28.15 10.93 19.33
CA ASP A 625 -26.90 11.13 18.59
C ASP A 625 -27.17 12.01 17.37
N HIS A 626 -26.33 13.00 17.13
CA HIS A 626 -26.52 13.91 16.00
C HIS A 626 -26.30 13.16 14.68
N ILE A 627 -27.29 13.22 13.78
CA ILE A 627 -27.17 12.62 12.44
C ILE A 627 -26.21 13.48 11.63
N ARG A 628 -25.25 12.86 10.94
CA ARG A 628 -24.34 13.59 10.06
C ARG A 628 -25.12 14.31 8.97
N SER A 629 -24.83 15.59 8.77
CA SER A 629 -25.54 16.44 7.81
C SER A 629 -25.50 15.91 6.37
N ASP A 630 -24.50 15.11 6.02
CA ASP A 630 -24.33 14.52 4.69
C ASP A 630 -24.82 13.08 4.55
N ALA A 631 -25.29 12.45 5.63
CA ALA A 631 -25.69 11.04 5.63
C ALA A 631 -26.79 10.76 4.60
N ALA A 632 -27.82 11.59 4.54
CA ALA A 632 -28.93 11.42 3.59
C ALA A 632 -28.45 11.53 2.13
N GLN A 633 -27.58 12.50 1.82
CA GLN A 633 -27.02 12.68 0.48
C GLN A 633 -26.11 11.51 0.08
N ALA A 634 -25.31 11.00 1.02
CA ALA A 634 -24.44 9.85 0.79
C ALA A 634 -25.23 8.59 0.50
N VAL A 635 -26.26 8.29 1.30
CA VAL A 635 -27.16 7.15 1.09
C VAL A 635 -27.87 7.25 -0.25
N GLN A 636 -28.42 8.41 -0.61
CA GLN A 636 -29.06 8.62 -1.90
C GLN A 636 -28.09 8.40 -3.08
N SER A 637 -26.83 8.85 -2.93
CA SER A 637 -25.79 8.65 -3.94
C SER A 637 -25.42 7.17 -4.10
N LEU A 638 -25.38 6.41 -3.01
CA LEU A 638 -25.10 4.96 -3.01
C LEU A 638 -26.26 4.17 -3.64
N GLN A 639 -27.50 4.51 -3.32
CA GLN A 639 -28.69 3.95 -3.97
C GLN A 639 -28.73 4.27 -5.48
N ALA A 640 -28.38 5.49 -5.88
CA ALA A 640 -28.29 5.89 -7.29
C ALA A 640 -27.18 5.13 -8.06
N LEU A 641 -26.17 4.62 -7.36
CA LEU A 641 -25.16 3.71 -7.92
C LEU A 641 -25.65 2.26 -8.03
N GLY A 642 -26.89 1.98 -7.63
CA GLY A 642 -27.53 0.67 -7.67
C GLY A 642 -27.09 -0.25 -6.53
N LEU A 643 -26.60 0.30 -5.41
CA LEU A 643 -26.38 -0.49 -4.20
C LEU A 643 -27.64 -0.54 -3.34
N GLU A 644 -27.91 -1.70 -2.77
CA GLU A 644 -28.86 -1.80 -1.66
C GLU A 644 -28.18 -1.30 -0.38
N VAL A 645 -28.89 -0.49 0.40
CA VAL A 645 -28.36 0.14 1.62
C VAL A 645 -29.13 -0.39 2.82
N ASP A 646 -28.40 -0.93 3.79
CA ASP A 646 -28.94 -1.47 5.02
C ASP A 646 -28.42 -0.71 6.24
N LEU A 647 -29.25 -0.62 7.28
CA LEU A 647 -28.89 -0.11 8.60
C LEU A 647 -28.94 -1.26 9.62
N LEU A 648 -27.79 -1.57 10.23
CA LEU A 648 -27.68 -2.47 11.37
C LEU A 648 -27.33 -1.66 12.62
N SER A 649 -28.05 -1.88 13.71
CA SER A 649 -27.69 -1.26 15.00
C SER A 649 -28.01 -2.19 16.15
N GLY A 650 -27.16 -2.17 17.18
CA GLY A 650 -27.47 -2.78 18.47
C GLY A 650 -28.45 -1.98 19.31
N ASP A 651 -28.75 -0.74 18.91
CA ASP A 651 -29.73 0.11 19.58
C ASP A 651 -31.15 -0.41 19.31
N GLN A 652 -31.95 -0.50 20.36
CA GLN A 652 -33.36 -0.91 20.33
C GLN A 652 -34.32 0.28 20.36
N SER A 653 -33.82 1.50 20.55
CA SER A 653 -34.63 2.72 20.58
C SER A 653 -35.17 3.07 19.18
N GLY A 654 -36.24 3.87 19.12
CA GLY A 654 -36.72 4.39 17.84
C GLY A 654 -35.78 5.39 17.17
N ALA A 655 -34.63 5.72 17.77
CA ALA A 655 -33.58 6.48 17.11
C ALA A 655 -33.09 5.79 15.82
N VAL A 656 -33.10 4.45 15.75
CA VAL A 656 -32.74 3.71 14.53
C VAL A 656 -33.74 4.01 13.41
N LYS A 657 -35.05 4.04 13.71
CA LYS A 657 -36.09 4.39 12.73
C LYS A 657 -35.97 5.84 12.28
N ALA A 658 -35.75 6.77 13.21
CA ALA A 658 -35.56 8.19 12.88
C ALA A 658 -34.37 8.40 11.93
N VAL A 659 -33.24 7.73 12.18
CA VAL A 659 -32.08 7.76 11.26
C VAL A 659 -32.43 7.17 9.91
N ALA A 660 -33.12 6.03 9.88
CA ALA A 660 -33.52 5.38 8.64
C ALA A 660 -34.47 6.24 7.79
N GLU A 661 -35.47 6.87 8.42
CA GLU A 661 -36.41 7.78 7.76
C GLU A 661 -35.70 9.02 7.23
N HIS A 662 -34.81 9.62 8.04
CA HIS A 662 -34.04 10.80 7.63
C HIS A 662 -33.10 10.52 6.45
N THR A 663 -32.50 9.32 6.41
CA THR A 663 -31.54 8.92 5.38
C THR A 663 -32.18 8.22 4.17
N GLY A 664 -33.45 7.81 4.28
CA GLY A 664 -34.16 7.06 3.23
C GLY A 664 -33.75 5.58 3.13
N ILE A 665 -33.30 4.98 4.23
CA ILE A 665 -32.94 3.55 4.29
C ILE A 665 -34.20 2.72 4.58
N THR A 666 -34.50 1.74 3.72
CA THR A 666 -35.68 0.88 3.86
C THR A 666 -35.39 -0.41 4.64
N ASN A 667 -34.17 -0.95 4.55
CA ASN A 667 -33.78 -2.18 5.23
C ASN A 667 -33.11 -1.85 6.56
N VAL A 668 -33.85 -2.03 7.65
CA VAL A 668 -33.41 -1.65 9.00
C VAL A 668 -33.52 -2.82 9.95
N ARG A 669 -32.46 -3.05 10.74
CA ARG A 669 -32.45 -4.03 11.84
C ARG A 669 -31.91 -3.37 13.10
N SER A 670 -32.80 -3.16 14.07
CA SER A 670 -32.52 -2.64 15.41
C SER A 670 -32.30 -3.78 16.41
N GLY A 671 -31.56 -3.51 17.48
CA GLY A 671 -31.32 -4.47 18.57
C GLY A 671 -30.45 -5.67 18.22
N ALA A 672 -29.66 -5.60 17.15
CA ALA A 672 -28.82 -6.71 16.70
C ALA A 672 -27.54 -6.84 17.55
N THR A 673 -27.27 -8.02 18.08
CA THR A 673 -25.99 -8.33 18.71
C THR A 673 -24.86 -8.40 17.67
N PRO A 674 -23.57 -8.31 18.06
CA PRO A 674 -22.45 -8.50 17.13
C PRO A 674 -22.53 -9.82 16.34
N GLU A 675 -22.97 -10.90 16.98
CA GLU A 675 -23.19 -12.21 16.36
C GLU A 675 -24.35 -12.17 15.35
N ASP A 676 -25.43 -11.45 15.66
CA ASP A 676 -26.57 -11.26 14.74
C ASP A 676 -26.17 -10.44 13.51
N LYS A 677 -25.36 -9.38 13.70
CA LYS A 677 -24.81 -8.59 12.61
C LYS A 677 -23.93 -9.45 11.69
N LEU A 678 -23.05 -10.28 12.27
CA LEU A 678 -22.15 -11.14 11.51
C LEU A 678 -22.90 -12.26 10.76
N SER A 679 -23.89 -12.88 11.40
CA SER A 679 -24.72 -13.90 10.76
C SER A 679 -25.52 -13.33 9.59
N TYR A 680 -26.08 -12.12 9.74
CA TYR A 680 -26.76 -11.41 8.67
C TYR A 680 -25.85 -11.14 7.45
N ILE A 681 -24.62 -10.67 7.68
CA ILE A 681 -23.63 -10.48 6.60
C ILE A 681 -23.34 -11.81 5.90
N ARG A 682 -23.16 -12.90 6.65
CA ARG A 682 -22.89 -14.24 6.08
C ARG A 682 -24.05 -14.79 5.28
N GLU A 683 -25.30 -14.56 5.71
CA GLU A 683 -26.50 -14.95 4.96
C GLU A 683 -26.56 -14.26 3.60
N LEU A 684 -26.26 -12.96 3.56
CA LEU A 684 -26.21 -12.19 2.32
C LEU A 684 -25.04 -12.64 1.43
N GLN A 685 -23.85 -12.89 1.99
CA GLN A 685 -22.71 -13.45 1.25
C GLN A 685 -23.04 -14.82 0.64
N ALA A 686 -23.78 -15.67 1.37
CA ALA A 686 -24.22 -16.97 0.87
C ALA A 686 -25.20 -16.87 -0.32
N GLN A 687 -25.88 -15.73 -0.47
CA GLN A 687 -26.73 -15.42 -1.63
C GLN A 687 -25.92 -14.89 -2.83
N GLY A 688 -24.60 -14.71 -2.67
CA GLY A 688 -23.71 -14.17 -3.70
C GLY A 688 -23.60 -12.65 -3.73
N GLU A 689 -24.14 -11.97 -2.71
CA GLU A 689 -23.98 -10.53 -2.55
C GLU A 689 -22.52 -10.17 -2.18
N SER A 690 -22.05 -9.03 -2.68
CA SER A 690 -20.74 -8.47 -2.30
C SER A 690 -20.97 -7.24 -1.41
N ILE A 691 -20.51 -7.35 -0.17
CA ILE A 691 -20.93 -6.50 0.94
C ILE A 691 -19.81 -5.56 1.37
N ILE A 692 -20.16 -4.29 1.49
CA ILE A 692 -19.35 -3.27 2.17
C ILE A 692 -19.95 -3.04 3.56
N MET A 693 -19.17 -3.27 4.61
CA MET A 693 -19.55 -2.91 5.98
C MET A 693 -18.88 -1.59 6.38
N VAL A 694 -19.63 -0.64 6.92
CA VAL A 694 -19.12 0.65 7.42
C VAL A 694 -19.42 0.77 8.91
N GLY A 695 -18.41 1.03 9.73
CA GLY A 695 -18.54 1.11 11.18
C GLY A 695 -17.42 1.89 11.88
N ASP A 696 -17.56 2.13 13.18
CA ASP A 696 -16.58 2.88 13.99
C ASP A 696 -16.04 2.10 15.22
N GLY A 697 -16.73 1.01 15.62
CA GLY A 697 -16.67 0.49 16.98
C GLY A 697 -15.81 -0.75 17.23
N VAL A 698 -15.38 -0.89 18.49
CA VAL A 698 -14.78 -2.10 19.09
C VAL A 698 -15.74 -3.30 19.01
N ASN A 699 -17.05 -3.03 19.15
CA ASN A 699 -18.10 -4.05 19.16
C ASN A 699 -18.35 -4.67 17.78
N ASP A 700 -17.92 -4.01 16.71
CA ASP A 700 -18.13 -4.44 15.33
C ASP A 700 -16.87 -5.04 14.69
N VAL A 701 -15.78 -5.22 15.43
CA VAL A 701 -14.55 -5.82 14.91
C VAL A 701 -14.80 -7.19 14.26
N PRO A 702 -15.58 -8.12 14.86
CA PRO A 702 -15.91 -9.39 14.21
C PRO A 702 -16.73 -9.22 12.92
N VAL A 703 -17.60 -8.21 12.88
CA VAL A 703 -18.50 -7.90 11.75
C VAL A 703 -17.69 -7.29 10.59
N LEU A 704 -16.80 -6.34 10.90
CA LEU A 704 -15.86 -5.73 9.96
C LEU A 704 -14.92 -6.79 9.37
N ALA A 705 -14.39 -7.70 10.19
CA ALA A 705 -13.54 -8.79 9.72
C ALA A 705 -14.28 -9.85 8.88
N GLY A 706 -15.61 -9.96 9.05
CA GLY A 706 -16.46 -10.90 8.32
C GLY A 706 -16.98 -10.41 6.97
N ALA A 707 -16.96 -9.10 6.72
CA ALA A 707 -17.41 -8.50 5.47
C ALA A 707 -16.40 -8.70 4.32
N ASP A 708 -16.86 -8.56 3.06
CA ASP A 708 -15.95 -8.65 1.91
C ASP A 708 -14.99 -7.45 1.83
N VAL A 709 -15.51 -6.28 2.19
CA VAL A 709 -14.74 -5.07 2.50
C VAL A 709 -15.34 -4.39 3.72
N SER A 710 -14.46 -4.00 4.63
CA SER A 710 -14.78 -3.15 5.77
C SER A 710 -14.19 -1.74 5.62
N ILE A 711 -14.98 -0.73 5.93
CA ILE A 711 -14.57 0.68 5.99
C ILE A 711 -14.76 1.17 7.42
N ALA A 712 -13.67 1.49 8.12
CA ALA A 712 -13.76 2.12 9.43
C ALA A 712 -13.70 3.64 9.34
N MET A 713 -14.43 4.32 10.23
CA MET A 713 -14.40 5.79 10.35
C MET A 713 -13.04 6.27 10.90
N GLY A 714 -12.58 7.47 10.53
CA GLY A 714 -11.26 7.98 10.93
C GLY A 714 -11.09 8.19 12.44
N ASN A 715 -12.19 8.43 13.15
CA ASN A 715 -12.30 8.51 14.61
C ASN A 715 -12.49 7.15 15.30
N ALA A 716 -12.57 6.05 14.55
CA ALA A 716 -12.74 4.70 15.10
C ALA A 716 -11.64 4.30 16.07
N THR A 717 -11.91 3.32 16.92
CA THR A 717 -10.90 2.78 17.85
C THR A 717 -9.70 2.16 17.12
N ASP A 718 -8.53 2.15 17.75
CA ASP A 718 -7.32 1.65 17.11
C ASP A 718 -7.45 0.16 16.69
N LEU A 719 -8.21 -0.64 17.45
CA LEU A 719 -8.54 -2.02 17.11
C LEU A 719 -9.44 -2.14 15.85
N ALA A 720 -10.42 -1.26 15.70
CA ALA A 720 -11.24 -1.20 14.50
C ALA A 720 -10.42 -0.75 13.28
N LYS A 721 -9.51 0.21 13.46
CA LYS A 721 -8.62 0.69 12.39
C LYS A 721 -7.64 -0.38 11.89
N THR A 722 -7.08 -1.20 12.78
CA THR A 722 -6.14 -2.27 12.40
C THR A 722 -6.83 -3.47 11.75
N SER A 723 -8.11 -3.67 12.05
CA SER A 723 -8.92 -4.77 11.51
C SER A 723 -9.56 -4.44 10.16
N ALA A 724 -9.87 -3.16 9.90
CA ALA A 724 -10.57 -2.72 8.71
C ALA A 724 -9.72 -2.73 7.42
N ASP A 725 -10.38 -2.93 6.28
CA ASP A 725 -9.73 -2.97 4.96
C ASP A 725 -9.52 -1.58 4.34
N ALA A 726 -10.30 -0.60 4.77
CA ALA A 726 -10.12 0.81 4.43
C ALA A 726 -10.52 1.71 5.60
N LEU A 727 -9.94 2.91 5.63
CA LEU A 727 -10.22 3.95 6.61
C LEU A 727 -10.75 5.19 5.90
N LEU A 728 -11.90 5.66 6.33
CA LEU A 728 -12.44 6.94 5.89
C LEU A 728 -11.88 8.06 6.78
N MET A 729 -10.82 8.72 6.33
CA MET A 729 -10.18 9.83 7.04
C MET A 729 -10.96 11.14 6.92
N ALA A 730 -11.73 11.29 5.84
CA ALA A 730 -12.62 12.42 5.65
C ALA A 730 -13.81 12.35 6.62
N SER A 731 -14.33 13.51 7.04
CA SER A 731 -15.52 13.61 7.88
C SER A 731 -16.83 13.35 7.12
N HIS A 732 -16.78 13.33 5.78
CA HIS A 732 -17.93 13.30 4.87
C HIS A 732 -18.10 11.88 4.26
N LEU A 733 -19.23 11.23 4.53
CA LEU A 733 -19.66 9.92 4.02
C LEU A 733 -19.79 9.87 2.50
N GLN A 734 -20.05 11.00 1.83
CA GLN A 734 -20.11 11.10 0.37
C GLN A 734 -18.86 10.52 -0.32
N ARG A 735 -17.71 10.54 0.35
CA ARG A 735 -16.46 9.97 -0.15
C ARG A 735 -16.53 8.46 -0.38
N ILE A 736 -17.41 7.74 0.29
CA ILE A 736 -17.65 6.31 0.06
C ILE A 736 -18.22 6.10 -1.35
N ALA A 737 -19.23 6.89 -1.74
CA ALA A 737 -19.83 6.83 -3.07
C ALA A 737 -18.79 7.21 -4.16
N ASP A 738 -18.01 8.28 -3.94
CA ASP A 738 -16.90 8.68 -4.82
C ASP A 738 -15.89 7.54 -5.03
N SER A 739 -15.62 6.79 -3.96
CA SER A 739 -14.66 5.70 -3.96
C SER A 739 -15.14 4.49 -4.76
N ILE A 740 -16.43 4.17 -4.69
CA ILE A 740 -17.07 3.14 -5.52
C ILE A 740 -17.03 3.54 -7.01
N ILE A 741 -17.34 4.80 -7.33
CA ILE A 741 -17.26 5.32 -8.71
C ILE A 741 -15.85 5.17 -9.27
N LEU A 742 -14.85 5.60 -8.50
CA LEU A 742 -13.44 5.48 -8.89
C LEU A 742 -13.03 4.01 -9.04
N SER A 743 -13.44 3.14 -8.12
CA SER A 743 -13.16 1.69 -8.17
C SER A 743 -13.77 1.03 -9.41
N ARG A 744 -15.04 1.33 -9.75
CA ARG A 744 -15.69 0.87 -10.98
C ARG A 744 -14.97 1.37 -12.24
N LYS A 745 -14.51 2.64 -12.23
CA LYS A 745 -13.69 3.20 -13.32
C LYS A 745 -12.34 2.49 -13.43
N THR A 746 -11.68 2.19 -12.31
CA THR A 746 -10.41 1.43 -12.25
C THR A 746 -10.58 0.04 -12.85
N ARG A 747 -11.65 -0.70 -12.49
CA ARG A 747 -11.97 -2.00 -13.08
C ARG A 747 -12.16 -1.93 -14.60
N ARG A 748 -12.82 -0.88 -15.10
CA ARG A 748 -12.98 -0.63 -16.55
C ARG A 748 -11.63 -0.38 -17.23
N VAL A 749 -10.77 0.45 -16.65
CA VAL A 749 -9.42 0.74 -17.18
C VAL A 749 -8.55 -0.52 -17.21
N ILE A 750 -8.60 -1.35 -16.17
CA ILE A 750 -7.91 -2.65 -16.14
C ILE A 750 -8.38 -3.53 -17.29
N ARG A 751 -9.71 -3.70 -17.46
CA ARG A 751 -10.26 -4.49 -18.59
C ARG A 751 -9.85 -3.94 -19.95
N GLN A 752 -9.86 -2.62 -20.14
CA GLN A 752 -9.39 -1.99 -21.39
C GLN A 752 -7.93 -2.31 -21.66
N ASN A 753 -7.07 -2.19 -20.66
CA ASN A 753 -5.64 -2.43 -20.79
C ASN A 753 -5.33 -3.90 -21.10
N LEU A 754 -6.00 -4.85 -20.42
CA LEU A 754 -5.87 -6.27 -20.69
C LEU A 754 -6.37 -6.63 -22.10
N THR A 755 -7.53 -6.08 -22.50
CA THR A 755 -8.10 -6.31 -23.85
C THR A 755 -7.19 -5.78 -24.94
N TRP A 756 -6.64 -4.57 -24.75
CA TRP A 756 -5.67 -3.96 -25.67
C TRP A 756 -4.41 -4.81 -25.79
N SER A 757 -3.83 -5.23 -24.66
CA SER A 757 -2.61 -6.05 -24.66
C SER A 757 -2.83 -7.38 -25.37
N LEU A 758 -3.99 -8.02 -25.17
CA LEU A 758 -4.31 -9.27 -25.84
C LEU A 758 -4.55 -9.06 -27.34
N ALA A 759 -5.32 -8.04 -27.73
CA ALA A 759 -5.60 -7.73 -29.13
C ALA A 759 -4.34 -7.40 -29.92
N TYR A 760 -3.42 -6.62 -29.32
CA TYR A 760 -2.13 -6.31 -29.93
C TYR A 760 -1.30 -7.58 -30.17
N ASN A 761 -1.15 -8.44 -29.15
CA ASN A 761 -0.34 -9.65 -29.30
C ASN A 761 -0.96 -10.68 -30.26
N LEU A 762 -2.28 -10.87 -30.23
CA LEU A 762 -2.99 -11.79 -31.14
C LEU A 762 -2.92 -11.35 -32.61
N THR A 763 -2.78 -10.05 -32.88
CA THR A 763 -2.66 -9.53 -34.25
C THR A 763 -1.20 -9.46 -34.70
N ALA A 764 -0.29 -9.05 -33.82
CA ALA A 764 1.10 -8.82 -34.18
C ALA A 764 1.92 -10.12 -34.31
N LEU A 765 1.64 -11.15 -33.49
CA LEU A 765 2.37 -12.43 -33.55
C LEU A 765 2.21 -13.14 -34.91
N PRO A 766 0.99 -13.35 -35.46
CA PRO A 766 0.84 -13.96 -36.78
C PRO A 766 1.50 -13.15 -37.90
N LEU A 767 1.43 -11.82 -37.84
CA LEU A 767 2.07 -10.94 -38.83
C LEU A 767 3.60 -11.02 -38.77
N ALA A 768 4.18 -11.12 -37.57
CA ALA A 768 5.61 -11.36 -37.41
C ALA A 768 6.01 -12.75 -37.90
N ALA A 769 5.23 -13.79 -37.56
CA ALA A 769 5.48 -15.16 -38.01
C ALA A 769 5.37 -15.32 -39.53
N ALA A 770 4.55 -14.49 -40.19
CA ALA A 770 4.42 -14.43 -41.64
C ALA A 770 5.55 -13.62 -42.33
N GLY A 771 6.47 -13.02 -41.57
CA GLY A 771 7.51 -12.16 -42.12
C GLY A 771 6.99 -10.83 -42.68
N ILE A 772 5.94 -10.25 -42.09
CA ILE A 772 5.41 -8.95 -42.50
C ILE A 772 5.96 -7.84 -41.61
N ILE A 773 6.28 -8.16 -40.35
CA ILE A 773 6.78 -7.20 -39.37
C ILE A 773 8.30 -7.35 -39.23
N PRO A 774 9.09 -6.33 -39.60
CA PRO A 774 10.52 -6.34 -39.32
C PRO A 774 10.80 -6.09 -37.83
N PRO A 775 11.96 -6.54 -37.30
CA PRO A 775 12.24 -6.49 -35.87
C PRO A 775 12.22 -5.08 -35.24
N TYR A 776 12.64 -4.05 -35.98
CA TYR A 776 12.58 -2.67 -35.48
C TYR A 776 11.14 -2.19 -35.26
N LEU A 777 10.21 -2.60 -36.13
CA LEU A 777 8.80 -2.24 -36.03
C LEU A 777 8.14 -2.97 -34.86
N ALA A 778 8.53 -4.23 -34.63
CA ALA A 778 8.12 -4.98 -33.45
C ALA A 778 8.56 -4.28 -32.15
N ALA A 779 9.79 -3.78 -32.07
CA ALA A 779 10.32 -3.04 -30.91
C ALA A 779 9.54 -1.75 -30.63
N ILE A 780 9.28 -0.95 -31.67
CA ILE A 780 8.51 0.30 -31.55
C ILE A 780 7.07 0.00 -31.11
N GLY A 781 6.42 -0.99 -31.76
CA GLY A 781 5.04 -1.37 -31.46
C GLY A 781 4.86 -1.83 -30.01
N MET A 782 5.80 -2.63 -29.50
CA MET A 782 5.78 -3.08 -28.11
C MET A 782 5.89 -1.92 -27.11
N SER A 783 6.85 -1.01 -27.33
CA SER A 783 7.05 0.16 -26.47
C SER A 783 5.83 1.08 -26.50
N ALA A 784 5.24 1.30 -27.67
CA ALA A 784 4.01 2.09 -27.83
C ALA A 784 2.82 1.43 -27.11
N SER A 785 2.63 0.12 -27.26
CA SER A 785 1.56 -0.63 -26.61
C SER A 785 1.62 -0.53 -25.08
N SER A 786 2.81 -0.69 -24.50
CA SER A 786 3.03 -0.58 -23.06
C SER A 786 2.77 0.86 -22.55
N LEU A 787 3.19 1.87 -23.32
CA LEU A 787 2.95 3.27 -22.99
C LEU A 787 1.46 3.64 -22.99
N ILE A 788 0.69 3.13 -23.97
CA ILE A 788 -0.77 3.34 -24.03
C ILE A 788 -1.45 2.83 -22.76
N VAL A 789 -1.08 1.64 -22.29
CA VAL A 789 -1.61 1.03 -21.06
C VAL A 789 -1.31 1.90 -19.83
N VAL A 790 -0.07 2.38 -19.69
CA VAL A 790 0.36 3.26 -18.59
C VAL A 790 -0.38 4.60 -18.65
N MET A 791 -0.45 5.23 -19.82
CA MET A 791 -1.16 6.49 -20.02
C MET A 791 -2.66 6.37 -19.73
N ASN A 792 -3.28 5.24 -20.10
CA ASN A 792 -4.69 4.99 -19.80
C ASN A 792 -4.91 4.84 -18.28
N ALA A 793 -4.00 4.16 -17.57
CA ALA A 793 -4.03 4.07 -16.11
C ALA A 793 -3.90 5.44 -15.43
N LEU A 794 -3.02 6.32 -15.93
CA LEU A 794 -2.84 7.68 -15.40
C LEU A 794 -4.09 8.57 -15.48
N ARG A 795 -5.09 8.22 -16.31
CA ARG A 795 -6.38 8.95 -16.37
C ARG A 795 -7.21 8.80 -15.10
N LEU A 796 -6.87 7.86 -14.23
CA LEU A 796 -7.50 7.69 -12.92
C LEU A 796 -7.15 8.85 -11.96
N ASN A 797 -6.01 9.51 -12.16
CA ASN A 797 -5.54 10.62 -11.30
C ASN A 797 -6.12 12.00 -11.69
N LYS A 798 -6.74 12.16 -12.86
CA LYS A 798 -7.17 13.48 -13.38
C LYS A 798 -8.44 14.06 -12.73
N GLY A 799 -8.92 13.48 -11.63
CA GLY A 799 -10.14 13.91 -10.94
C GLY A 799 -9.95 14.56 -9.57
N ALA A 800 -8.71 14.66 -9.06
CA ALA A 800 -8.42 15.29 -7.79
C ALA A 800 -7.91 16.74 -7.99
N PRO A 801 -8.40 17.73 -7.23
CA PRO A 801 -7.82 19.06 -7.21
C PRO A 801 -6.36 18.95 -6.73
N LYS A 802 -5.43 19.57 -7.46
CA LYS A 802 -4.02 19.59 -7.06
C LYS A 802 -3.88 20.27 -5.70
N LEU A 803 -3.47 19.51 -4.68
CA LEU A 803 -2.93 20.08 -3.46
C LEU A 803 -1.75 20.97 -3.85
N GLN A 804 -1.88 22.28 -3.61
CA GLN A 804 -0.79 23.22 -3.74
C GLN A 804 0.23 22.90 -2.65
N THR A 805 1.17 22.00 -2.93
CA THR A 805 2.40 21.90 -2.13
C THR A 805 3.07 23.27 -2.14
N SER A 806 3.20 23.85 -0.96
CA SER A 806 3.85 25.12 -0.66
C SER A 806 5.28 25.16 -1.21
N GLN A 807 5.42 25.65 -2.44
CA GLN A 807 6.71 26.00 -3.06
C GLN A 807 7.37 27.22 -2.37
N THR A 808 6.74 27.80 -1.34
CA THR A 808 7.23 28.95 -0.59
C THR A 808 8.38 28.65 0.38
N ALA A 809 8.59 27.40 0.80
CA ALA A 809 9.66 27.08 1.76
C ALA A 809 11.07 27.08 1.12
N ASN A 810 11.21 26.77 -0.17
CA ASN A 810 12.51 26.79 -0.86
C ASN A 810 12.91 28.16 -1.39
N GLN A 811 11.97 29.10 -1.55
CA GLN A 811 12.29 30.49 -1.90
C GLN A 811 12.79 31.30 -0.70
N ALA A 812 12.35 30.97 0.52
CA ALA A 812 12.85 31.61 1.74
C ALA A 812 14.33 31.29 2.03
N LYS A 813 14.81 30.08 1.69
CA LYS A 813 16.22 29.69 1.85
C LYS A 813 17.18 30.32 0.81
N GLN A 814 16.68 30.75 -0.34
CA GLN A 814 17.50 31.47 -1.33
C GLN A 814 17.56 32.99 -1.06
N ALA A 815 16.55 33.55 -0.39
CA ALA A 815 16.55 34.97 -0.01
C ALA A 815 17.45 35.27 1.21
N SER A 816 17.72 34.29 2.08
CA SER A 816 18.55 34.48 3.29
C SER A 816 20.05 34.30 3.08
N VAL A 817 20.51 34.03 1.85
CA VAL A 817 21.95 33.91 1.50
C VAL A 817 22.43 35.12 0.68
N THR A 818 21.53 36.04 0.31
CA THR A 818 21.87 37.27 -0.43
C THR A 818 21.21 38.51 0.18
N GLY A 819 21.16 38.59 1.50
CA GLY A 819 20.74 39.77 2.27
C GLY A 819 21.78 40.16 3.29
#